data_AF-A0A2E6AHD9-F1
#
_entry.id   AF-A0A2E6AHD9-F1
#
_cell.length_a   1.000
_cell.length_b   1.000
_cell.length_c   1.000
_cell.angle_alpha   90.00
_cell.angle_beta   90.00
_cell.angle_gamma   90.00
#
_symmetry.space_group_name_H-M   'P 1'
#
loop_
_entity.id
_entity.type
_entity.pdbx_description
1 polymer ?
#
loop_
_entity_poly.entity_id
_entity_poly.type
_entity_poly.pdbx_seq_one_letter_code
_entity_poly.pdbx_strand_id
1 'polypeptide(L)'
;MLGETFPALTSSAIGLIGPISLLLGLIHGHADLAPTQTLIRARCLDCHGVDNPAAGLGLSDLLTSKDPTAFRERWLKVEKMIASGKMPPVDADPLTAQEQAQFAAWFEQTFVMPGGTQSPGPQRPRRLTREELQNTLEDILKIDIRETVTNSRLHVIPDTVIEKFFTTGVRGASGFSNDAETLNRESIDVQNYARCFALILSRVDASPSAREMLFGAAEIPADLARPDASDIVHRFAASAFRRDVTEDEKAALMGVYDRARKSGSATAAFRSAFLATLLSPSFLFRMESPRHGELPVPVSDQELAIRLAYFLWSAPPDKELEDLAEGQRLHERKTLRQQVRRMLADPRRIALAENLGGEWFDYKQLRQKSAVNKRSDRMAGFYRTQYEEALLFFDSIIRFNQPLQKLVDADWAFLNPHQAGIYRLSTAAYTFEGPELPAVNVHYRTAHHAIADGNYEYKHAPLGLVKLQGRDRGGFVTLGPTLSLTSTDNRTSPIRRGVWIMERILGEDLEPPVDVPDLEATQKKAQRQNLDLTDNEILKLHSAQEGCASCHQYIDPIGFGLEVYDQLGVTRASSEAGANGEKLAWSPAVIPQAWADHTWTLKESLTVPGETRIYFNYTEGAHRLDIRKVRLTNGDCVLADNHFGFTGGAMQDNVWFFQVPEGSPAEGWTLTAEIKGDGGNQSSGIITVSGPDDLPVGYRLPNGNTFRTPAELKQLLVSDYEDQIIDNAIRRVLSYALGRQTEPVDRPAIRLIREQISRKEYRFNALLEEVVLSFPFLHK
;
A
#
# COMPACT_ATOMS: atom_id res chain seq x y z
N MET A 1 -62.73 19.02 -37.47
CA MET A 1 -63.34 18.13 -38.48
C MET A 1 -62.50 16.87 -38.45
N LEU A 2 -62.98 15.77 -37.84
CA LEU A 2 -63.66 14.66 -38.57
C LEU A 2 -62.86 14.35 -39.86
N GLY A 3 -62.04 13.31 -39.96
CA GLY A 3 -62.27 11.91 -39.60
C GLY A 3 -62.73 11.17 -40.86
N GLU A 4 -61.87 10.33 -41.44
CA GLU A 4 -62.18 9.38 -42.53
C GLU A 4 -61.37 8.11 -42.25
N THR A 5 -61.99 7.00 -41.79
CA THR A 5 -62.71 5.93 -42.53
C THR A 5 -61.72 5.02 -43.29
N PHE A 6 -61.72 3.68 -43.20
CA PHE A 6 -62.78 2.70 -43.51
C PHE A 6 -62.26 1.24 -43.20
N PRO A 7 -63.00 0.14 -43.44
CA PRO A 7 -63.35 -0.86 -42.42
C PRO A 7 -62.79 -2.29 -42.65
N ALA A 8 -63.21 -3.16 -41.73
CA ALA A 8 -62.89 -4.58 -41.56
C ALA A 8 -63.44 -5.56 -42.61
N LEU A 9 -62.84 -6.76 -42.68
CA LEU A 9 -63.53 -8.05 -42.87
C LEU A 9 -62.70 -9.21 -42.24
N THR A 10 -63.43 -10.11 -41.58
CA THR A 10 -63.07 -11.29 -40.76
C THR A 10 -62.77 -12.51 -41.67
N SER A 11 -62.29 -13.71 -41.30
CA SER A 11 -62.19 -14.58 -40.10
C SER A 11 -61.19 -15.71 -40.49
N SER A 12 -60.31 -16.30 -39.67
CA SER A 12 -60.61 -17.34 -38.65
C SER A 12 -59.29 -17.96 -38.10
N ALA A 13 -59.36 -18.50 -36.88
CA ALA A 13 -58.54 -19.55 -36.25
C ALA A 13 -57.47 -19.17 -35.18
N ILE A 14 -57.98 -18.88 -33.97
CA ILE A 14 -57.72 -19.54 -32.66
C ILE A 14 -56.26 -19.66 -32.15
N GLY A 15 -56.01 -19.04 -30.99
CA GLY A 15 -54.91 -19.40 -30.07
C GLY A 15 -54.62 -18.38 -28.95
N LEU A 16 -55.53 -18.25 -27.98
CA LEU A 16 -55.43 -17.60 -26.65
C LEU A 16 -54.33 -16.55 -26.38
N ILE A 17 -54.75 -15.27 -26.30
CA ILE A 17 -54.07 -14.20 -25.54
C ILE A 17 -55.01 -13.78 -24.41
N GLY A 18 -54.62 -14.03 -23.15
CA GLY A 18 -55.20 -13.43 -21.95
C GLY A 18 -54.51 -12.09 -21.61
N PRO A 19 -55.16 -11.18 -20.87
CA PRO A 19 -55.06 -9.75 -21.13
C PRO A 19 -53.78 -9.09 -20.60
N ILE A 20 -53.17 -8.32 -21.50
CA ILE A 20 -52.18 -7.27 -21.26
C ILE A 20 -52.85 -6.19 -20.39
N SER A 21 -52.72 -6.33 -19.07
CA SER A 21 -53.09 -5.30 -18.09
C SER A 21 -52.19 -5.39 -16.86
N LEU A 22 -50.86 -5.41 -17.04
CA LEU A 22 -49.90 -5.23 -15.93
C LEU A 22 -48.47 -5.07 -16.48
N LEU A 23 -48.18 -3.93 -17.12
CA LEU A 23 -46.79 -3.56 -17.48
C LEU A 23 -46.64 -2.04 -17.64
N LEU A 24 -47.17 -1.31 -16.65
CA LEU A 24 -46.97 0.13 -16.49
C LEU A 24 -46.67 0.50 -15.03
N GLY A 25 -45.97 -0.39 -14.31
CA GLY A 25 -45.61 -0.22 -12.89
C GLY A 25 -44.16 -0.58 -12.53
N LEU A 26 -43.27 -0.76 -13.50
CA LEU A 26 -41.88 -1.16 -13.28
C LEU A 26 -40.92 0.01 -13.54
N ILE A 27 -40.99 1.09 -12.76
CA ILE A 27 -39.97 2.15 -12.87
C ILE A 27 -39.41 2.61 -11.49
N HIS A 28 -39.99 2.23 -10.34
CA HIS A 28 -39.47 2.73 -9.04
C HIS A 28 -39.50 1.72 -7.86
N GLY A 29 -39.62 0.42 -8.13
CA GLY A 29 -39.70 -0.58 -7.06
C GLY A 29 -38.34 -1.00 -6.53
N HIS A 30 -37.92 -0.47 -5.38
CA HIS A 30 -36.94 -1.17 -4.55
C HIS A 30 -37.46 -2.59 -4.26
N ALA A 31 -36.56 -3.55 -4.08
CA ALA A 31 -36.96 -4.91 -3.70
C ALA A 31 -37.84 -4.86 -2.44
N ASP A 32 -38.92 -5.65 -2.41
CA ASP A 32 -39.86 -5.65 -1.29
C ASP A 32 -39.12 -5.94 0.01
N LEU A 33 -39.17 -4.98 0.93
CA LEU A 33 -38.51 -5.05 2.23
C LEU A 33 -39.32 -5.94 3.22
N ALA A 34 -40.58 -6.27 2.94
CA ALA A 34 -41.45 -6.98 3.88
C ALA A 34 -40.93 -8.34 4.39
N PRO A 35 -40.34 -9.23 3.55
CA PRO A 35 -39.75 -10.47 4.03
C PRO A 35 -38.56 -10.21 4.97
N THR A 36 -37.69 -9.26 4.61
CA THR A 36 -36.54 -8.85 5.43
C THR A 36 -36.99 -8.19 6.73
N GLN A 37 -38.05 -7.39 6.71
CA GLN A 37 -38.66 -6.81 7.92
C GLN A 37 -39.12 -7.90 8.89
N THR A 38 -39.80 -8.93 8.39
CA THR A 38 -40.25 -10.06 9.22
C THR A 38 -39.07 -10.75 9.88
N LEU A 39 -38.00 -11.00 9.12
CA LEU A 39 -36.77 -11.61 9.62
C LEU A 39 -36.11 -10.77 10.73
N ILE A 40 -35.84 -9.49 10.46
CA ILE A 40 -35.18 -8.59 11.43
C ILE A 40 -36.03 -8.44 12.69
N ARG A 41 -37.37 -8.36 12.56
CA ARG A 41 -38.29 -8.33 13.72
C ARG A 41 -38.18 -9.58 14.58
N ALA A 42 -38.09 -10.75 13.96
CA ALA A 42 -38.10 -12.03 14.67
C ALA A 42 -36.74 -12.38 15.30
N ARG A 43 -35.62 -11.91 14.72
CA ARG A 43 -34.28 -12.37 15.09
C ARG A 43 -33.36 -11.30 15.69
N CYS A 44 -33.66 -10.01 15.48
CA CYS A 44 -32.71 -8.94 15.82
C CYS A 44 -33.27 -7.91 16.82
N LEU A 45 -34.59 -7.69 16.87
CA LEU A 45 -35.15 -6.59 17.66
C LEU A 45 -35.13 -6.81 19.18
N ASP A 46 -34.93 -8.04 19.65
CA ASP A 46 -34.77 -8.31 21.08
C ASP A 46 -33.51 -7.64 21.66
N CYS A 47 -32.44 -7.58 20.85
CA CYS A 47 -31.16 -6.96 21.24
C CYS A 47 -30.87 -5.61 20.55
N HIS A 48 -31.61 -5.26 19.49
CA HIS A 48 -31.43 -4.02 18.72
C HIS A 48 -32.72 -3.20 18.57
N GLY A 49 -33.61 -3.32 19.55
CA GLY A 49 -34.87 -2.57 19.63
C GLY A 49 -34.68 -1.10 20.02
N VAL A 50 -35.78 -0.34 20.08
CA VAL A 50 -35.78 1.07 20.51
C VAL A 50 -35.25 1.22 21.94
N ASP A 51 -35.66 0.33 22.83
CA ASP A 51 -35.36 0.41 24.26
C ASP A 51 -34.03 -0.25 24.64
N ASN A 52 -33.40 -0.99 23.71
CA ASN A 52 -32.16 -1.71 23.95
C ASN A 52 -31.31 -1.77 22.67
N PRO A 53 -30.62 -0.67 22.28
CA PRO A 53 -29.77 -0.65 21.10
C PRO A 53 -28.37 -1.20 21.44
N ALA A 54 -28.20 -2.52 21.40
CA ALA A 54 -26.88 -3.12 21.62
C ALA A 54 -25.83 -2.52 20.65
N ALA A 55 -24.64 -2.24 21.18
CA ALA A 55 -23.54 -1.56 20.48
C ALA A 55 -23.94 -0.20 19.84
N GLY A 56 -24.98 0.48 20.36
CA GLY A 56 -25.47 1.75 19.85
C GLY A 56 -26.23 1.64 18.51
N LEU A 57 -26.57 0.42 18.07
CA LEU A 57 -27.30 0.16 16.83
C LEU A 57 -28.74 -0.25 17.14
N GLY A 58 -29.68 0.69 17.09
CA GLY A 58 -31.11 0.33 16.97
C GLY A 58 -31.45 -0.03 15.52
N LEU A 59 -32.51 -0.79 15.28
CA LEU A 59 -32.94 -1.17 13.91
C LEU A 59 -34.40 -0.81 13.61
N SER A 60 -35.17 -0.35 14.59
CA SER A 60 -36.62 -0.19 14.43
C SER A 60 -37.05 0.83 13.37
N ASP A 61 -36.29 1.91 13.18
CA ASP A 61 -36.53 2.95 12.17
C ASP A 61 -36.13 2.50 10.75
N LEU A 62 -35.15 1.61 10.61
CA LEU A 62 -34.81 0.99 9.31
C LEU A 62 -35.99 0.22 8.73
N LEU A 63 -36.83 -0.36 9.60
CA LEU A 63 -37.96 -1.20 9.23
C LEU A 63 -39.22 -0.42 8.86
N THR A 64 -39.26 0.89 9.12
CA THR A 64 -40.43 1.73 8.79
C THR A 64 -40.21 2.59 7.54
N SER A 65 -38.98 2.65 7.04
CA SER A 65 -38.66 3.40 5.82
C SER A 65 -39.26 2.75 4.57
N LYS A 66 -39.86 3.56 3.69
CA LYS A 66 -40.24 3.15 2.33
C LYS A 66 -39.05 3.16 1.36
N ASP A 67 -37.97 3.82 1.74
CA ASP A 67 -36.73 3.90 0.97
C ASP A 67 -35.58 3.37 1.84
N PRO A 68 -35.14 2.11 1.62
CA PRO A 68 -34.02 1.54 2.35
C PRO A 68 -32.70 2.29 2.11
N THR A 69 -32.55 3.01 1.01
CA THR A 69 -31.28 3.69 0.65
C THR A 69 -31.01 4.90 1.53
N ALA A 70 -32.04 5.51 2.12
CA ALA A 70 -31.89 6.57 3.13
C ALA A 70 -31.10 6.12 4.37
N PHE A 71 -31.07 4.83 4.67
CA PHE A 71 -30.36 4.24 5.82
C PHE A 71 -29.17 3.37 5.40
N ARG A 72 -28.60 3.62 4.21
CA ARG A 72 -27.54 2.82 3.59
C ARG A 72 -26.42 2.40 4.54
N GLU A 73 -25.80 3.34 5.24
CA GLU A 73 -24.66 3.05 6.13
C GLU A 73 -25.00 2.05 7.25
N ARG A 74 -26.23 2.11 7.78
CA ARG A 74 -26.67 1.17 8.83
C ARG A 74 -27.01 -0.19 8.24
N TRP A 75 -27.61 -0.25 7.05
CA TRP A 75 -27.82 -1.51 6.35
C TRP A 75 -26.50 -2.20 5.97
N LEU A 76 -25.46 -1.45 5.61
CA LEU A 76 -24.12 -2.01 5.36
C LEU A 76 -23.52 -2.64 6.61
N LYS A 77 -23.67 -2.00 7.77
CA LYS A 77 -23.22 -2.56 9.04
C LYS A 77 -23.96 -3.85 9.38
N VAL A 78 -25.28 -3.88 9.21
CA VAL A 78 -26.11 -5.08 9.42
C VAL A 78 -25.65 -6.21 8.49
N GLU A 79 -25.48 -5.93 7.19
CA GLU A 79 -25.04 -6.94 6.23
C GLU A 79 -23.65 -7.47 6.53
N LYS A 80 -22.69 -6.61 6.89
CA LYS A 80 -21.34 -7.03 7.29
C LYS A 80 -21.37 -8.02 8.46
N MET A 81 -22.21 -7.77 9.47
CA MET A 81 -22.31 -8.62 10.66
C MET A 81 -23.00 -9.96 10.37
N ILE A 82 -24.07 -9.96 9.57
CA ILE A 82 -24.75 -11.19 9.14
C ILE A 82 -23.84 -12.03 8.24
N ALA A 83 -23.20 -11.42 7.23
CA ALA A 83 -22.35 -12.10 6.27
C ALA A 83 -21.07 -12.68 6.91
N SER A 84 -20.54 -12.05 7.96
CA SER A 84 -19.40 -12.56 8.72
C SER A 84 -19.77 -13.58 9.80
N GLY A 85 -21.05 -13.90 9.96
CA GLY A 85 -21.54 -14.81 10.99
C GLY A 85 -21.32 -14.31 12.43
N LYS A 86 -20.97 -13.03 12.61
CA LYS A 86 -20.76 -12.40 13.92
C LYS A 86 -22.07 -12.04 14.63
N MET A 87 -23.17 -12.04 13.90
CA MET A 87 -24.51 -11.84 14.44
C MET A 87 -25.47 -12.90 13.90
N PRO A 88 -26.34 -13.48 14.77
CA PRO A 88 -26.50 -13.25 16.21
C PRO A 88 -25.27 -13.70 17.05
N PRO A 89 -25.10 -13.21 18.28
CA PRO A 89 -23.99 -13.61 19.14
C PRO A 89 -24.06 -15.11 19.51
N VAL A 90 -22.96 -15.66 20.01
CA VAL A 90 -22.79 -17.11 20.26
C VAL A 90 -23.82 -17.69 21.25
N ASP A 91 -24.34 -16.85 22.14
CA ASP A 91 -25.37 -17.17 23.14
C ASP A 91 -26.81 -17.04 22.63
N ALA A 92 -27.00 -16.60 21.38
CA ALA A 92 -28.30 -16.52 20.72
C ALA A 92 -28.44 -17.58 19.62
N ASP A 93 -29.68 -17.92 19.26
CA ASP A 93 -29.93 -18.86 18.17
C ASP A 93 -29.37 -18.29 16.84
N PRO A 94 -28.57 -19.07 16.09
CA PRO A 94 -28.02 -18.61 14.81
C PRO A 94 -29.11 -18.43 13.76
N LEU A 95 -28.88 -17.58 12.76
CA LEU A 95 -29.73 -17.52 11.58
C LEU A 95 -29.61 -18.83 10.79
N THR A 96 -30.74 -19.35 10.32
CA THR A 96 -30.74 -20.48 9.39
C THR A 96 -30.16 -20.06 8.03
N ALA A 97 -29.63 -21.03 7.27
CA ALA A 97 -29.12 -20.76 5.92
C ALA A 97 -30.18 -20.13 5.00
N GLN A 98 -31.45 -20.48 5.18
CA GLN A 98 -32.57 -19.89 4.43
C GLN A 98 -32.79 -18.42 4.80
N GLU A 99 -32.75 -18.07 6.08
CA GLU A 99 -32.88 -16.69 6.54
C GLU A 99 -31.71 -15.81 6.07
N GLN A 100 -30.49 -16.33 6.14
CA GLN A 100 -29.31 -15.65 5.59
C GLN A 100 -29.45 -15.42 4.08
N ALA A 101 -29.85 -16.44 3.32
CA ALA A 101 -30.06 -16.33 1.88
C ALA A 101 -31.18 -15.34 1.53
N GLN A 102 -32.27 -15.30 2.32
CA GLN A 102 -33.36 -14.34 2.15
C GLN A 102 -32.87 -12.90 2.32
N PHE A 103 -32.13 -12.61 3.40
CA PHE A 103 -31.56 -11.29 3.63
C PHE A 103 -30.56 -10.91 2.52
N ALA A 104 -29.67 -11.83 2.16
CA ALA A 104 -28.67 -11.60 1.12
C ALA A 104 -29.29 -11.32 -0.24
N ALA A 105 -30.36 -12.03 -0.63
CA ALA A 105 -31.08 -11.80 -1.88
C ALA A 105 -31.73 -10.42 -1.94
N TRP A 106 -32.37 -9.99 -0.85
CA TRP A 106 -32.93 -8.65 -0.74
C TRP A 106 -31.82 -7.57 -0.82
N PHE A 107 -30.71 -7.76 -0.11
CA PHE A 107 -29.60 -6.83 -0.12
C PHE A 107 -28.94 -6.73 -1.50
N GLU A 108 -28.78 -7.85 -2.20
CA GLU A 108 -28.25 -7.89 -3.57
C GLU A 108 -29.15 -7.07 -4.52
N GLN A 109 -30.46 -7.24 -4.47
CA GLN A 109 -31.39 -6.49 -5.33
C GLN A 109 -31.49 -5.00 -4.96
N THR A 110 -31.28 -4.64 -3.69
CA THR A 110 -31.45 -3.26 -3.21
C THR A 110 -30.19 -2.42 -3.36
N PHE A 111 -29.02 -2.98 -3.01
CA PHE A 111 -27.77 -2.22 -2.92
C PHE A 111 -26.72 -2.65 -3.94
N VAL A 112 -26.75 -3.89 -4.44
CA VAL A 112 -25.71 -4.42 -5.34
C VAL A 112 -26.09 -4.28 -6.81
N MET A 113 -27.30 -4.70 -7.16
CA MET A 113 -27.87 -4.63 -8.51
C MET A 113 -29.23 -3.90 -8.46
N PRO A 114 -29.26 -2.62 -8.05
CA PRO A 114 -30.50 -1.86 -8.02
C PRO A 114 -31.18 -1.86 -9.39
N GLY A 115 -32.47 -2.19 -9.42
CA GLY A 115 -33.23 -2.35 -10.67
C GLY A 115 -32.79 -3.52 -11.56
N GLY A 116 -32.01 -4.47 -11.04
CA GLY A 116 -31.46 -5.60 -11.79
C GLY A 116 -30.33 -5.23 -12.74
N THR A 117 -29.77 -4.01 -12.63
CA THR A 117 -28.71 -3.52 -13.50
C THR A 117 -27.45 -3.19 -12.69
N GLN A 118 -26.28 -3.36 -13.31
CA GLN A 118 -25.03 -2.99 -12.67
C GLN A 118 -24.88 -1.47 -12.69
N SER A 119 -24.42 -0.88 -11.59
CA SER A 119 -24.14 0.55 -11.48
C SER A 119 -22.63 0.80 -11.45
N PRO A 120 -22.13 1.88 -12.08
CA PRO A 120 -20.73 2.29 -11.99
C PRO A 120 -20.40 2.98 -10.64
N GLY A 121 -21.39 3.10 -9.75
CA GLY A 121 -21.29 3.82 -8.49
C GLY A 121 -21.22 5.34 -8.66
N PRO A 122 -21.04 6.09 -7.56
CA PRO A 122 -21.08 7.55 -7.59
C PRO A 122 -19.90 8.12 -8.40
N GLN A 123 -20.21 9.06 -9.28
CA GLN A 123 -19.21 9.81 -10.04
C GLN A 123 -19.01 11.18 -9.41
N ARG A 124 -17.75 11.51 -9.08
CA ARG A 124 -17.37 12.80 -8.52
C ARG A 124 -16.26 13.40 -9.37
N PRO A 125 -16.21 14.74 -9.54
CA PRO A 125 -15.10 15.38 -10.23
C PRO A 125 -13.78 14.98 -9.58
N ARG A 126 -12.80 14.54 -10.37
CA ARG A 126 -11.51 14.08 -9.85
C ARG A 126 -10.48 15.19 -9.98
N ARG A 127 -10.24 15.94 -8.89
CA ARG A 127 -9.12 16.88 -8.80
C ARG A 127 -7.80 16.12 -8.91
N LEU A 128 -6.78 16.74 -9.51
CA LEU A 128 -5.43 16.19 -9.50
C LEU A 128 -4.90 16.16 -8.06
N THR A 129 -4.42 14.99 -7.63
CA THR A 129 -3.62 14.90 -6.41
C THR A 129 -2.33 15.70 -6.55
N ARG A 130 -1.63 15.92 -5.43
CA ARG A 130 -0.34 16.58 -5.41
C ARG A 130 0.67 15.90 -6.35
N GLU A 131 0.71 14.57 -6.33
CA GLU A 131 1.60 13.76 -7.15
C GLU A 131 1.17 13.76 -8.63
N GLU A 132 -0.12 13.64 -8.92
CA GLU A 132 -0.64 13.76 -10.29
C GLU A 132 -0.39 15.16 -10.88
N LEU A 133 -0.51 16.22 -10.08
CA LEU A 133 -0.23 17.60 -10.47
C LEU A 133 1.24 17.78 -10.81
N GLN A 134 2.14 17.31 -9.94
CA GLN A 134 3.58 17.31 -10.19
C GLN A 134 3.90 16.60 -11.51
N ASN A 135 3.34 15.42 -11.69
CA ASN A 135 3.58 14.60 -12.86
C ASN A 135 3.08 15.23 -14.16
N THR A 136 1.88 15.79 -14.10
CA THR A 136 1.26 16.50 -15.22
C THR A 136 2.08 17.71 -15.62
N LEU A 137 2.57 18.50 -14.66
CA LEU A 137 3.36 19.69 -14.94
C LEU A 137 4.70 19.35 -15.60
N GLU A 138 5.41 18.32 -15.12
CA GLU A 138 6.64 17.86 -15.79
C GLU A 138 6.38 17.45 -17.24
N ASP A 139 5.31 16.69 -17.48
CA ASP A 139 4.99 16.19 -18.82
C ASP A 139 4.54 17.28 -19.78
N ILE A 140 3.68 18.22 -19.36
CA ILE A 140 3.17 19.26 -20.27
C ILE A 140 4.13 20.44 -20.40
N LEU A 141 4.96 20.73 -19.40
CA LEU A 141 5.93 21.84 -19.44
C LEU A 141 7.34 21.39 -19.85
N LYS A 142 7.58 20.08 -19.97
CA LYS A 142 8.85 19.50 -20.42
C LYS A 142 10.05 19.92 -19.56
N ILE A 143 9.85 19.97 -18.25
CA ILE A 143 10.85 20.33 -17.25
C ILE A 143 10.84 19.33 -16.10
N ASP A 144 11.96 19.20 -15.40
CA ASP A 144 12.03 18.47 -14.14
C ASP A 144 11.77 19.40 -12.95
N ILE A 145 10.88 18.99 -12.06
CA ILE A 145 10.60 19.72 -10.80
C ILE A 145 10.94 18.91 -9.55
N ARG A 146 11.36 17.65 -9.73
CA ARG A 146 12.05 16.82 -8.73
C ARG A 146 13.53 17.15 -8.70
N GLU A 147 14.07 17.39 -7.52
CA GLU A 147 15.51 17.65 -7.32
C GLU A 147 16.24 16.32 -7.04
N THR A 148 17.36 16.06 -7.72
CA THR A 148 18.27 14.98 -7.31
C THR A 148 18.90 15.28 -5.97
N VAL A 149 18.89 14.28 -5.08
CA VAL A 149 19.63 14.35 -3.82
C VAL A 149 21.12 14.17 -4.10
N THR A 150 21.82 15.25 -4.42
CA THR A 150 23.26 15.27 -4.67
C THR A 150 24.11 15.53 -3.42
N ASN A 151 23.47 15.86 -2.28
CA ASN A 151 24.16 16.21 -1.04
C ASN A 151 23.93 15.16 0.06
N SER A 152 25.02 14.52 0.48
CA SER A 152 25.05 13.52 1.56
C SER A 152 24.76 14.02 2.96
N ARG A 153 24.74 15.34 3.15
CA ARG A 153 24.29 15.96 4.39
C ARG A 153 22.76 15.95 4.53
N LEU A 154 22.03 15.68 3.44
CA LEU A 154 20.59 15.51 3.48
C LEU A 154 20.27 14.05 3.82
N HIS A 155 19.85 13.84 5.07
CA HIS A 155 19.44 12.54 5.59
C HIS A 155 18.02 12.13 5.16
N VAL A 156 17.30 13.03 4.48
CA VAL A 156 15.91 12.88 4.02
C VAL A 156 15.82 13.24 2.54
N ILE A 157 14.76 12.79 1.87
CA ILE A 157 14.47 13.19 0.49
C ILE A 157 13.92 14.64 0.53
N PRO A 158 14.53 15.61 -0.16
CA PRO A 158 14.07 16.98 -0.14
C PRO A 158 12.71 17.09 -0.82
N ASP A 159 11.89 18.01 -0.31
CA ASP A 159 10.61 18.34 -0.90
C ASP A 159 10.80 18.94 -2.31
N THR A 160 9.98 18.48 -3.25
CA THR A 160 9.88 19.14 -4.56
C THR A 160 9.27 20.54 -4.43
N VAL A 161 9.22 21.29 -5.53
CA VAL A 161 8.50 22.56 -5.54
C VAL A 161 7.01 22.42 -5.31
N ILE A 162 6.39 21.32 -5.74
CA ILE A 162 4.99 21.08 -5.44
C ILE A 162 4.81 20.78 -3.96
N GLU A 163 5.69 19.97 -3.37
CA GLU A 163 5.62 19.58 -1.96
C GLU A 163 5.86 20.75 -1.00
N LYS A 164 6.66 21.75 -1.40
CA LYS A 164 6.86 23.01 -0.64
C LYS A 164 5.60 23.89 -0.57
N PHE A 165 4.68 23.75 -1.52
CA PHE A 165 3.47 24.55 -1.60
C PHE A 165 2.23 23.80 -1.09
N PHE A 166 2.18 22.49 -1.28
CA PHE A 166 1.01 21.66 -0.97
C PHE A 166 1.37 20.53 -0.02
N THR A 167 0.58 20.42 1.05
CA THR A 167 0.69 19.32 2.02
C THR A 167 0.35 17.99 1.37
N THR A 168 0.80 16.90 1.99
CA THR A 168 0.40 15.55 1.61
C THR A 168 -1.12 15.42 1.61
N GLY A 169 -1.68 14.79 0.58
CA GLY A 169 -3.12 14.61 0.44
C GLY A 169 -3.72 13.77 1.57
N VAL A 170 -4.91 14.15 2.03
CA VAL A 170 -5.65 13.39 3.05
C VAL A 170 -6.28 12.17 2.41
N ARG A 171 -6.09 11.00 3.02
CA ARG A 171 -6.70 9.76 2.53
C ARG A 171 -8.19 9.76 2.84
N GLY A 172 -9.01 9.41 1.85
CA GLY A 172 -10.46 9.24 2.02
C GLY A 172 -10.85 7.83 2.46
N ALA A 173 -12.15 7.53 2.39
CA ALA A 173 -12.71 6.23 2.75
C ALA A 173 -12.18 5.08 1.86
N SER A 174 -11.69 5.38 0.65
CA SER A 174 -10.94 4.43 -0.19
C SER A 174 -9.60 3.98 0.42
N GLY A 175 -9.07 4.71 1.40
CA GLY A 175 -7.72 4.54 1.91
C GLY A 175 -6.64 5.25 1.09
N PHE A 176 -7.02 6.04 0.08
CA PHE A 176 -6.09 6.75 -0.81
C PHE A 176 -6.36 8.25 -0.85
N SER A 177 -5.32 9.02 -1.14
CA SER A 177 -5.37 10.48 -1.30
C SER A 177 -6.01 10.91 -2.61
N ASN A 178 -6.15 9.99 -3.59
CA ASN A 178 -6.86 10.24 -4.84
C ASN A 178 -8.40 10.06 -4.72
N ASP A 179 -8.90 9.92 -3.48
CA ASP A 179 -10.32 9.88 -3.18
C ASP A 179 -11.02 11.18 -3.57
N ALA A 180 -11.90 11.12 -4.56
CA ALA A 180 -12.57 12.27 -5.13
C ALA A 180 -13.50 12.98 -4.13
N GLU A 181 -14.06 12.27 -3.15
CA GLU A 181 -14.85 12.91 -2.10
C GLU A 181 -13.97 13.78 -1.21
N THR A 182 -12.89 13.21 -0.67
CA THR A 182 -11.99 13.94 0.22
C THR A 182 -11.31 15.10 -0.50
N LEU A 183 -10.80 14.87 -1.72
CA LEU A 183 -10.14 15.90 -2.51
C LEU A 183 -11.04 17.10 -2.81
N ASN A 184 -12.35 16.89 -2.94
CA ASN A 184 -13.30 17.98 -3.23
C ASN A 184 -13.78 18.71 -1.98
N ARG A 185 -13.54 18.19 -0.78
CA ARG A 185 -13.81 18.88 0.49
C ARG A 185 -12.72 19.86 0.89
N GLU A 186 -11.50 19.65 0.39
CA GLU A 186 -10.38 20.56 0.62
C GLU A 186 -10.56 21.89 -0.14
N SER A 187 -10.20 23.00 0.49
CA SER A 187 -10.26 24.32 -0.15
C SER A 187 -9.12 24.51 -1.16
N ILE A 188 -9.41 25.23 -2.24
CA ILE A 188 -8.42 25.60 -3.26
C ILE A 188 -7.91 27.02 -2.96
N ASP A 189 -6.67 27.12 -2.47
CA ASP A 189 -5.98 28.40 -2.34
C ASP A 189 -5.38 28.82 -3.70
N VAL A 190 -6.18 29.55 -4.48
CA VAL A 190 -5.80 30.04 -5.82
C VAL A 190 -4.52 30.89 -5.79
N GLN A 191 -4.26 31.64 -4.72
CA GLN A 191 -3.03 32.44 -4.62
C GLN A 191 -1.80 31.53 -4.47
N ASN A 192 -1.93 30.47 -3.67
CA ASN A 192 -0.86 29.50 -3.50
C ASN A 192 -0.57 28.73 -4.80
N TYR A 193 -1.61 28.31 -5.52
CA TYR A 193 -1.49 27.74 -6.86
C TYR A 193 -0.80 28.69 -7.84
N ALA A 194 -1.21 29.97 -7.88
CA ALA A 194 -0.64 30.95 -8.78
C ALA A 194 0.86 31.18 -8.51
N ARG A 195 1.26 31.27 -7.24
CA ARG A 195 2.68 31.38 -6.86
C ARG A 195 3.48 30.14 -7.25
N CYS A 196 2.94 28.95 -6.99
CA CYS A 196 3.58 27.69 -7.34
C CYS A 196 3.79 27.59 -8.86
N PHE A 197 2.73 27.79 -9.65
CA PHE A 197 2.80 27.70 -11.11
C PHE A 197 3.67 28.79 -11.73
N ALA A 198 3.66 30.01 -11.19
CA ALA A 198 4.56 31.06 -11.65
C ALA A 198 6.04 30.70 -11.42
N LEU A 199 6.37 30.07 -10.29
CA LEU A 199 7.71 29.56 -10.00
C LEU A 199 8.10 28.39 -10.91
N ILE A 200 7.16 27.53 -11.27
CA ILE A 200 7.42 26.42 -12.20
C ILE A 200 7.62 26.94 -13.63
N LEU A 201 6.78 27.88 -14.08
CA LEU A 201 6.91 28.52 -15.39
C LEU A 201 8.24 29.30 -15.52
N SER A 202 8.78 29.85 -14.43
CA SER A 202 10.11 30.48 -14.49
C SER A 202 11.25 29.49 -14.76
N ARG A 203 11.08 28.20 -14.42
CA ARG A 203 12.03 27.15 -14.83
C ARG A 203 11.95 26.83 -16.32
N VAL A 204 10.76 26.90 -16.92
CA VAL A 204 10.60 26.77 -18.38
C VAL A 204 11.41 27.85 -19.08
N ASP A 205 11.35 29.09 -18.58
CA ASP A 205 12.12 30.19 -19.15
C ASP A 205 13.64 30.01 -19.06
N ALA A 206 14.11 29.27 -18.06
CA ALA A 206 15.52 28.94 -17.89
C ALA A 206 15.96 27.67 -18.66
N SER A 207 15.03 26.96 -19.32
CA SER A 207 15.31 25.68 -20.00
C SER A 207 15.16 25.82 -21.52
N PRO A 208 16.27 25.91 -22.28
CA PRO A 208 16.22 25.98 -23.74
C PRO A 208 15.51 24.79 -24.39
N SER A 209 15.67 23.58 -23.84
CA SER A 209 15.03 22.37 -24.36
C SER A 209 13.51 22.39 -24.16
N ALA A 210 13.05 22.83 -22.99
CA ALA A 210 11.62 23.00 -22.73
C ALA A 210 11.00 24.04 -23.67
N ARG A 211 11.71 25.14 -23.91
CA ARG A 211 11.28 26.22 -24.81
C ARG A 211 11.19 25.74 -26.25
N GLU A 212 12.18 24.98 -26.73
CA GLU A 212 12.15 24.36 -28.05
C GLU A 212 10.91 23.46 -28.22
N MET A 213 10.62 22.60 -27.24
CA MET A 213 9.47 21.69 -27.30
C MET A 213 8.11 22.40 -27.23
N LEU A 214 8.00 23.46 -26.44
CA LEU A 214 6.73 24.19 -26.23
C LEU A 214 6.44 25.21 -27.34
N PHE A 215 7.46 25.98 -27.73
CA PHE A 215 7.32 27.11 -28.65
C PHE A 215 7.78 26.79 -30.08
N GLY A 216 8.49 25.68 -30.30
CA GLY A 216 9.14 25.36 -31.57
C GLY A 216 10.45 26.11 -31.82
N ALA A 217 10.94 26.83 -30.80
CA ALA A 217 12.21 27.55 -30.82
C ALA A 217 12.70 27.84 -29.39
N ALA A 218 14.01 27.75 -29.17
CA ALA A 218 14.64 28.12 -27.89
C ALA A 218 14.42 29.60 -27.54
N GLU A 219 14.33 30.49 -28.53
CA GLU A 219 14.00 31.91 -28.35
C GLU A 219 12.73 32.27 -29.13
N ILE A 220 11.83 33.02 -28.49
CA ILE A 220 10.56 33.41 -29.10
C ILE A 220 10.78 34.70 -29.88
N PRO A 221 10.47 34.75 -31.19
CA PRO A 221 10.63 35.95 -32.00
C PRO A 221 9.88 37.15 -31.40
N ALA A 222 10.53 38.32 -31.41
CA ALA A 222 9.93 39.55 -30.89
C ALA A 222 8.73 40.02 -31.71
N ASP A 223 8.60 39.58 -32.95
CA ASP A 223 7.56 39.89 -33.94
C ASP A 223 6.62 38.70 -34.24
N LEU A 224 6.61 37.67 -33.38
CA LEU A 224 5.73 36.50 -33.52
C LEU A 224 4.28 36.92 -33.83
N ALA A 225 3.74 36.43 -34.94
CA ALA A 225 2.40 36.79 -35.38
C ALA A 225 1.34 36.23 -34.42
N ARG A 226 0.23 36.96 -34.28
CA ARG A 226 -0.86 36.55 -33.40
C ARG A 226 -1.45 35.16 -33.73
N PRO A 227 -1.61 34.75 -35.00
CA PRO A 227 -2.05 33.39 -35.33
C PRO A 227 -1.11 32.31 -34.80
N ASP A 228 0.20 32.46 -34.97
CA ASP A 228 1.19 31.48 -34.45
C ASP A 228 1.14 31.40 -32.92
N ALA A 229 0.99 32.54 -32.25
CA ALA A 229 0.79 32.57 -30.81
C ALA A 229 -0.51 31.88 -30.37
N SER A 230 -1.59 32.05 -31.14
CA SER A 230 -2.87 31.36 -30.91
C SER A 230 -2.71 29.84 -31.01
N ASP A 231 -1.94 29.35 -31.98
CA ASP A 231 -1.73 27.91 -32.16
C ASP A 231 -0.89 27.31 -31.02
N ILE A 232 0.13 28.05 -30.53
CA ILE A 232 0.91 27.65 -29.36
C ILE A 232 0.03 27.61 -28.10
N VAL A 233 -0.75 28.66 -27.83
CA VAL A 233 -1.66 28.70 -26.66
C VAL A 233 -2.69 27.58 -26.75
N HIS A 234 -3.25 27.34 -27.93
CA HIS A 234 -4.22 26.27 -28.14
C HIS A 234 -3.61 24.88 -27.87
N ARG A 235 -2.44 24.58 -28.45
CA ARG A 235 -1.75 23.29 -28.21
C ARG A 235 -1.43 23.08 -26.73
N PHE A 236 -0.94 24.12 -26.05
CA PHE A 236 -0.67 24.03 -24.61
C PHE A 236 -1.95 23.80 -23.81
N ALA A 237 -3.02 24.55 -24.09
CA ALA A 237 -4.29 24.40 -23.39
C ALA A 237 -4.95 23.04 -23.64
N ALA A 238 -4.87 22.51 -24.86
CA ALA A 238 -5.40 21.18 -25.20
C ALA A 238 -4.69 20.09 -24.39
N SER A 239 -3.34 20.16 -24.32
CA SER A 239 -2.53 19.25 -23.50
C SER A 239 -2.83 19.40 -22.00
N ALA A 240 -2.93 20.64 -21.51
CA ALA A 240 -3.23 20.92 -20.11
C ALA A 240 -4.64 20.47 -19.68
N PHE A 241 -5.64 20.64 -20.55
CA PHE A 241 -7.02 20.23 -20.27
C PHE A 241 -7.26 18.75 -20.57
N ARG A 242 -6.35 18.10 -21.32
CA ARG A 242 -6.43 16.72 -21.81
C ARG A 242 -7.64 16.48 -22.72
N ARG A 243 -8.10 17.55 -23.36
CA ARG A 243 -9.19 17.55 -24.32
C ARG A 243 -9.08 18.73 -25.25
N ASP A 244 -9.89 18.71 -26.31
CA ASP A 244 -10.04 19.88 -27.17
C ASP A 244 -10.53 21.09 -26.37
N VAL A 245 -9.98 22.24 -26.71
CA VAL A 245 -10.27 23.53 -26.09
C VAL A 245 -11.48 24.13 -26.81
N THR A 246 -12.48 24.60 -26.06
CA THR A 246 -13.62 25.26 -26.69
C THR A 246 -13.22 26.61 -27.27
N GLU A 247 -13.99 27.12 -28.24
CA GLU A 247 -13.73 28.46 -28.80
C GLU A 247 -13.78 29.57 -27.72
N ASP A 248 -14.66 29.44 -26.72
CA ASP A 248 -14.74 30.36 -25.60
C ASP A 248 -13.50 30.29 -24.70
N GLU A 249 -13.01 29.08 -24.40
CA GLU A 249 -11.77 28.89 -23.64
C GLU A 249 -10.57 29.46 -24.40
N LYS A 250 -10.48 29.20 -25.71
CA LYS A 250 -9.44 29.74 -26.59
C LYS A 250 -9.48 31.27 -26.62
N ALA A 251 -10.66 31.86 -26.80
CA ALA A 251 -10.84 33.30 -26.81
C ALA A 251 -10.46 33.95 -25.46
N ALA A 252 -10.83 33.32 -24.34
CA ALA A 252 -10.48 33.79 -23.00
C ALA A 252 -8.96 33.80 -22.77
N LEU A 253 -8.28 32.70 -23.12
CA LEU A 253 -6.82 32.55 -22.99
C LEU A 253 -6.07 33.52 -23.91
N MET A 254 -6.51 33.67 -25.16
CA MET A 254 -5.94 34.66 -26.08
C MET A 254 -6.19 36.10 -25.62
N GLY A 255 -7.32 36.37 -24.96
CA GLY A 255 -7.55 37.65 -24.31
C GLY A 255 -6.54 37.95 -23.20
N VAL A 256 -6.10 36.94 -22.44
CA VAL A 256 -5.01 37.08 -21.45
C VAL A 256 -3.68 37.36 -22.14
N TYR A 257 -3.34 36.59 -23.18
CA TYR A 257 -2.14 36.79 -23.99
C TYR A 257 -2.07 38.20 -24.57
N ASP A 258 -3.12 38.65 -25.26
CA ASP A 258 -3.17 39.95 -25.93
C ASP A 258 -3.00 41.11 -24.94
N ARG A 259 -3.61 41.03 -23.74
CA ARG A 259 -3.44 42.04 -22.70
C ARG A 259 -2.00 42.12 -22.20
N ALA A 260 -1.37 40.98 -21.93
CA ALA A 260 0.02 40.92 -21.48
C ALA A 260 0.99 41.36 -22.59
N ARG A 261 0.65 41.11 -23.86
CA ARG A 261 1.45 41.50 -25.02
C ARG A 261 1.52 43.01 -25.25
N LYS A 262 0.51 43.78 -24.82
CA LYS A 262 0.48 45.25 -24.95
C LYS A 262 1.61 45.96 -24.22
N SER A 263 2.09 45.40 -23.12
CA SER A 263 3.10 46.02 -22.25
C SER A 263 4.33 45.12 -21.99
N GLY A 264 4.40 43.95 -22.63
CA GLY A 264 5.41 42.92 -22.35
C GLY A 264 5.93 42.17 -23.57
N SER A 265 6.98 41.38 -23.36
CA SER A 265 7.53 40.49 -24.38
C SER A 265 6.57 39.34 -24.71
N ALA A 266 6.79 38.67 -25.85
CA ALA A 266 6.02 37.48 -26.21
C ALA A 266 6.13 36.40 -25.12
N THR A 267 7.33 36.20 -24.57
CA THR A 267 7.58 35.32 -23.43
C THR A 267 6.71 35.67 -22.21
N ALA A 268 6.63 36.95 -21.84
CA ALA A 268 5.80 37.39 -20.72
C ALA A 268 4.30 37.14 -21.00
N ALA A 269 3.86 37.35 -22.24
CA ALA A 269 2.48 37.10 -22.65
C ALA A 269 2.11 35.60 -22.62
N PHE A 270 2.99 34.71 -23.09
CA PHE A 270 2.82 33.27 -22.97
C PHE A 270 2.79 32.84 -21.50
N ARG A 271 3.69 33.35 -20.66
CA ARG A 271 3.69 33.05 -19.22
C ARG A 271 2.34 33.39 -18.58
N SER A 272 1.74 34.54 -18.91
CA SER A 272 0.40 34.91 -18.42
C SER A 272 -0.71 33.98 -18.94
N ALA A 273 -0.70 33.63 -20.23
CA ALA A 273 -1.69 32.72 -20.81
C ALA A 273 -1.56 31.29 -20.26
N PHE A 274 -0.34 30.78 -20.10
CA PHE A 274 -0.07 29.47 -19.53
C PHE A 274 -0.46 29.44 -18.05
N LEU A 275 -0.13 30.48 -17.28
CA LEU A 275 -0.59 30.59 -15.89
C LEU A 275 -2.12 30.58 -15.80
N ALA A 276 -2.81 31.33 -16.66
CA ALA A 276 -4.28 31.31 -16.71
C ALA A 276 -4.84 29.93 -17.06
N THR A 277 -4.18 29.20 -17.97
CA THR A 277 -4.52 27.82 -18.32
C THR A 277 -4.37 26.90 -17.10
N LEU A 278 -3.24 26.96 -16.40
CA LEU A 278 -2.96 26.13 -15.23
C LEU A 278 -3.85 26.47 -14.02
N LEU A 279 -4.40 27.69 -13.95
CA LEU A 279 -5.36 28.07 -12.90
C LEU A 279 -6.82 27.70 -13.25
N SER A 280 -7.07 27.19 -14.45
CA SER A 280 -8.42 26.79 -14.88
C SER A 280 -8.90 25.53 -14.16
N PRO A 281 -10.20 25.44 -13.82
CA PRO A 281 -10.81 24.19 -13.39
C PRO A 281 -10.59 23.03 -14.37
N SER A 282 -10.57 23.31 -15.69
CA SER A 282 -10.29 22.31 -16.73
C SER A 282 -8.89 21.69 -16.62
N PHE A 283 -7.93 22.40 -16.01
CA PHE A 283 -6.61 21.86 -15.69
C PHE A 283 -6.58 21.15 -14.32
N LEU A 284 -7.15 21.76 -13.29
CA LEU A 284 -7.10 21.20 -11.93
C LEU A 284 -7.93 19.92 -11.76
N PHE A 285 -8.94 19.72 -12.60
CA PHE A 285 -9.83 18.57 -12.56
C PHE A 285 -9.75 17.74 -13.84
N ARG A 286 -9.88 16.42 -13.68
CA ARG A 286 -10.16 15.48 -14.76
C ARG A 286 -11.67 15.48 -14.99
N MET A 287 -12.11 16.39 -15.85
CA MET A 287 -13.53 16.58 -16.15
C MET A 287 -13.99 15.52 -17.15
N GLU A 288 -15.07 14.81 -16.79
CA GLU A 288 -15.83 13.98 -17.71
C GLU A 288 -17.08 14.74 -18.15
N SER A 289 -17.52 14.50 -19.38
CA SER A 289 -18.70 15.14 -19.93
C SER A 289 -19.93 14.73 -19.12
N PRO A 290 -20.71 15.68 -18.59
CA PRO A 290 -21.93 15.36 -17.86
C PRO A 290 -22.91 14.68 -18.82
N ARG A 291 -23.54 13.60 -18.34
CA ARG A 291 -24.64 12.94 -19.02
C ARG A 291 -25.83 12.88 -18.09
N HIS A 292 -27.01 13.18 -18.62
CA HIS A 292 -28.27 13.13 -17.90
C HIS A 292 -29.03 11.88 -18.34
N GLY A 293 -29.43 11.04 -17.38
CA GLY A 293 -30.15 9.80 -17.62
C GLY A 293 -30.07 8.87 -16.40
N GLU A 294 -30.98 7.90 -16.33
CA GLU A 294 -31.04 6.92 -15.23
C GLU A 294 -30.17 5.68 -15.50
N LEU A 295 -29.75 5.46 -16.75
CA LEU A 295 -28.98 4.28 -17.16
C LEU A 295 -27.49 4.60 -17.30
N PRO A 296 -26.59 3.71 -16.84
CA PRO A 296 -25.15 3.83 -17.06
C PRO A 296 -24.80 3.86 -18.54
N VAL A 297 -23.82 4.67 -18.91
CA VAL A 297 -23.29 4.73 -20.28
C VAL A 297 -21.78 4.52 -20.28
N PRO A 298 -21.20 3.98 -21.37
CA PRO A 298 -19.75 3.95 -21.52
C PRO A 298 -19.16 5.36 -21.45
N VAL A 299 -17.97 5.47 -20.85
CA VAL A 299 -17.16 6.70 -20.99
C VAL A 299 -16.72 6.88 -22.45
N SER A 300 -16.37 8.09 -22.87
CA SER A 300 -15.78 8.26 -24.20
C SER A 300 -14.36 7.66 -24.25
N ASP A 301 -13.84 7.33 -25.44
CA ASP A 301 -12.46 6.84 -25.56
C ASP A 301 -11.43 7.86 -25.03
N GLN A 302 -11.71 9.17 -25.15
CA GLN A 302 -10.88 10.22 -24.56
C GLN A 302 -10.90 10.19 -23.03
N GLU A 303 -12.07 10.04 -22.42
CA GLU A 303 -12.21 9.88 -20.97
C GLU A 303 -11.54 8.57 -20.51
N LEU A 304 -11.66 7.49 -21.28
CA LEU A 304 -11.00 6.21 -21.00
C LEU A 304 -9.47 6.33 -21.06
N ALA A 305 -8.92 7.06 -22.03
CA ALA A 305 -7.49 7.34 -22.11
C ALA A 305 -7.00 8.08 -20.86
N ILE A 306 -7.74 9.10 -20.40
CA ILE A 306 -7.44 9.84 -19.17
C ILE A 306 -7.53 8.93 -17.95
N ARG A 307 -8.61 8.14 -17.80
CA ARG A 307 -8.76 7.18 -16.69
C ARG A 307 -7.58 6.21 -16.66
N LEU A 308 -7.20 5.65 -17.81
CA LEU A 308 -6.09 4.70 -17.94
C LEU A 308 -4.73 5.32 -17.60
N ALA A 309 -4.43 6.50 -18.15
CA ALA A 309 -3.16 7.19 -17.94
C ALA A 309 -2.93 7.59 -16.48
N TYR A 310 -3.95 8.17 -15.84
CA TYR A 310 -3.80 8.55 -14.44
C TYR A 310 -3.85 7.37 -13.47
N PHE A 311 -4.54 6.28 -13.83
CA PHE A 311 -4.49 5.06 -13.03
C PHE A 311 -3.09 4.44 -13.07
N LEU A 312 -2.49 4.24 -14.24
CA LEU A 312 -1.25 3.47 -14.39
C LEU A 312 0.03 4.31 -14.27
N TRP A 313 -0.01 5.59 -14.63
CA TRP A 313 1.17 6.48 -14.64
C TRP A 313 1.02 7.72 -13.75
N SER A 314 -0.17 7.95 -13.18
CA SER A 314 -0.50 9.18 -12.45
C SER A 314 -0.10 10.43 -13.25
N ALA A 315 -0.32 10.39 -14.56
CA ALA A 315 0.16 11.38 -15.53
C ALA A 315 -0.82 11.46 -16.73
N PRO A 316 -0.74 12.51 -17.56
CA PRO A 316 -1.54 12.62 -18.78
C PRO A 316 -1.34 11.46 -19.76
N PRO A 317 -2.33 11.18 -20.63
CA PRO A 317 -2.16 10.25 -21.75
C PRO A 317 -0.96 10.64 -22.62
N ASP A 318 -0.29 9.65 -23.20
CA ASP A 318 0.70 9.88 -24.23
C ASP A 318 0.06 9.87 -25.62
N LYS A 319 0.85 10.25 -26.64
CA LYS A 319 0.35 10.43 -28.01
C LYS A 319 -0.32 9.17 -28.57
N GLU A 320 0.21 7.99 -28.24
CA GLU A 320 -0.38 6.72 -28.70
C GLU A 320 -1.78 6.49 -28.11
N LEU A 321 -1.99 6.80 -26.83
CA LEU A 321 -3.33 6.74 -26.23
C LEU A 321 -4.26 7.80 -26.82
N GLU A 322 -3.76 9.02 -27.07
CA GLU A 322 -4.53 10.08 -27.72
C GLU A 322 -4.98 9.66 -29.12
N ASP A 323 -4.08 9.10 -29.94
CA ASP A 323 -4.38 8.62 -31.30
C ASP A 323 -5.42 7.50 -31.29
N LEU A 324 -5.32 6.56 -30.35
CA LEU A 324 -6.30 5.48 -30.20
C LEU A 324 -7.65 6.01 -29.71
N ALA A 325 -7.66 7.05 -28.87
CA ALA A 325 -8.88 7.69 -28.41
C ALA A 325 -9.59 8.44 -29.52
N GLU A 326 -8.84 9.23 -30.31
CA GLU A 326 -9.35 9.92 -31.50
C GLU A 326 -9.90 8.93 -32.53
N GLY A 327 -9.22 7.79 -32.70
CA GLY A 327 -9.67 6.69 -33.55
C GLY A 327 -10.83 5.85 -33.01
N GLN A 328 -11.31 6.09 -31.77
CA GLN A 328 -12.37 5.32 -31.09
C GLN A 328 -12.08 3.82 -30.94
N ARG A 329 -10.83 3.47 -30.61
CA ARG A 329 -10.37 2.07 -30.57
C ARG A 329 -10.08 1.55 -29.15
N LEU A 330 -10.15 2.38 -28.13
CA LEU A 330 -9.81 2.00 -26.75
C LEU A 330 -10.87 1.12 -26.10
N HIS A 331 -12.11 1.15 -26.55
CA HIS A 331 -13.15 0.20 -26.08
C HIS A 331 -12.96 -1.23 -26.63
N GLU A 332 -12.12 -1.43 -27.64
CA GLU A 332 -11.79 -2.78 -28.12
C GLU A 332 -10.98 -3.51 -27.04
N ARG A 333 -11.53 -4.58 -26.45
CA ARG A 333 -10.88 -5.31 -25.34
C ARG A 333 -9.43 -5.71 -25.62
N LYS A 334 -9.11 -6.10 -26.86
CA LYS A 334 -7.76 -6.47 -27.27
C LYS A 334 -6.82 -5.27 -27.24
N THR A 335 -7.25 -4.14 -27.79
CA THR A 335 -6.50 -2.88 -27.83
C THR A 335 -6.27 -2.34 -26.42
N LEU A 336 -7.30 -2.34 -25.57
CA LEU A 336 -7.18 -1.90 -24.18
C LEU A 336 -6.17 -2.74 -23.38
N ARG A 337 -6.24 -4.07 -23.48
CA ARG A 337 -5.25 -4.97 -22.85
C ARG A 337 -3.83 -4.73 -23.36
N GLN A 338 -3.67 -4.50 -24.66
CA GLN A 338 -2.37 -4.18 -25.25
C GLN A 338 -1.80 -2.88 -24.68
N GLN A 339 -2.64 -1.84 -24.53
CA GLN A 339 -2.23 -0.57 -23.94
C GLN A 339 -1.86 -0.70 -22.46
N VAL A 340 -2.63 -1.44 -21.66
CA VAL A 340 -2.26 -1.73 -20.26
C VAL A 340 -0.87 -2.36 -20.19
N ARG A 341 -0.60 -3.41 -20.98
CA ARG A 341 0.72 -4.08 -20.99
C ARG A 341 1.86 -3.18 -21.42
N ARG A 342 1.65 -2.37 -22.48
CA ARG A 342 2.63 -1.38 -22.95
C ARG A 342 2.96 -0.39 -21.84
N MET A 343 1.94 0.12 -21.17
CA MET A 343 2.11 1.10 -20.10
C MET A 343 2.79 0.52 -18.86
N LEU A 344 2.54 -0.74 -18.54
CA LEU A 344 3.24 -1.45 -17.47
C LEU A 344 4.67 -1.85 -17.83
N ALA A 345 5.06 -1.80 -19.10
CA ALA A 345 6.46 -1.96 -19.51
C ALA A 345 7.26 -0.64 -19.44
N ASP A 346 6.57 0.50 -19.45
CA ASP A 346 7.15 1.83 -19.38
C ASP A 346 7.68 2.15 -17.96
N PRO A 347 8.81 2.86 -17.80
CA PRO A 347 9.31 3.33 -16.51
C PRO A 347 8.31 4.14 -15.68
N ARG A 348 7.36 4.85 -16.31
CA ARG A 348 6.32 5.63 -15.63
C ARG A 348 5.40 4.79 -14.75
N ARG A 349 5.38 3.46 -14.93
CA ARG A 349 4.67 2.52 -14.03
C ARG A 349 5.08 2.66 -12.57
N ILE A 350 6.29 3.18 -12.28
CA ILE A 350 6.77 3.39 -10.92
C ILE A 350 5.81 4.25 -10.10
N ALA A 351 4.96 5.06 -10.76
CA ALA A 351 3.89 5.81 -10.13
C ALA A 351 2.88 4.91 -9.38
N LEU A 352 2.64 3.67 -9.84
CA LEU A 352 1.83 2.70 -9.10
C LEU A 352 2.50 2.28 -7.80
N ALA A 353 3.82 2.08 -7.80
CA ALA A 353 4.55 1.82 -6.57
C ALA A 353 4.48 3.07 -5.68
N GLU A 354 4.89 4.24 -6.19
CA GLU A 354 4.94 5.49 -5.43
C GLU A 354 3.58 5.83 -4.78
N ASN A 355 2.47 5.74 -5.53
CA ASN A 355 1.16 6.21 -5.09
C ASN A 355 0.27 5.12 -4.52
N LEU A 356 -0.03 4.08 -5.31
CA LEU A 356 -0.87 2.97 -4.85
C LEU A 356 -0.14 2.17 -3.76
N GLY A 357 1.07 1.67 -4.04
CA GLY A 357 1.85 0.89 -3.07
C GLY A 357 2.25 1.70 -1.84
N GLY A 358 2.68 2.95 -2.04
CA GLY A 358 3.17 3.82 -0.97
C GLY A 358 2.10 4.27 0.02
N GLU A 359 0.85 4.34 -0.41
CA GLU A 359 -0.28 4.62 0.49
C GLU A 359 -0.93 3.35 1.04
N TRP A 360 -1.01 2.29 0.24
CA TRP A 360 -1.49 0.99 0.72
C TRP A 360 -0.60 0.46 1.85
N PHE A 361 0.73 0.47 1.67
CA PHE A 361 1.68 -0.06 2.65
C PHE A 361 2.39 1.01 3.48
N ASP A 362 1.93 2.25 3.43
CA ASP A 362 2.37 3.37 4.27
C ASP A 362 3.82 3.85 4.15
N TYR A 363 4.63 3.26 3.26
CA TYR A 363 6.06 3.56 3.21
C TYR A 363 6.40 4.99 2.78
N LYS A 364 5.46 5.77 2.21
CA LYS A 364 5.66 7.22 1.96
C LYS A 364 6.11 7.98 3.21
N GLN A 365 5.71 7.53 4.40
CA GLN A 365 6.08 8.17 5.67
C GLN A 365 7.59 8.12 5.96
N LEU A 366 8.31 7.15 5.40
CA LEU A 366 9.75 7.00 5.59
C LEU A 366 10.57 8.08 4.89
N ARG A 367 10.03 8.75 3.85
CA ARG A 367 10.73 9.78 3.06
C ARG A 367 11.27 10.93 3.92
N GLN A 368 10.54 11.28 4.98
CA GLN A 368 10.84 12.41 5.87
C GLN A 368 11.38 11.98 7.24
N LYS A 369 11.53 10.67 7.50
CA LYS A 369 12.13 10.19 8.76
C LYS A 369 13.66 10.31 8.71
N SER A 370 14.27 10.67 9.84
CA SER A 370 15.71 10.66 10.03
C SER A 370 16.09 9.79 11.22
N ALA A 371 17.03 8.87 11.02
CA ALA A 371 17.57 8.00 12.07
C ALA A 371 18.79 8.62 12.78
N VAL A 372 19.12 9.89 12.49
CA VAL A 372 20.32 10.53 13.04
C VAL A 372 20.09 10.89 14.51
N ASN A 373 20.60 10.03 15.39
CA ASN A 373 20.95 10.44 16.73
C ASN A 373 22.23 11.29 16.67
N LYS A 374 22.38 12.30 17.53
CA LYS A 374 23.48 13.32 17.48
C LYS A 374 24.92 12.77 17.60
N ARG A 375 25.15 11.44 17.50
CA ARG A 375 26.41 10.75 17.79
C ARG A 375 26.85 9.65 16.80
N SER A 376 26.10 9.29 15.75
CA SER A 376 26.58 8.27 14.77
C SER A 376 26.09 8.49 13.33
N ASP A 377 27.02 8.70 12.42
CA ASP A 377 26.77 8.83 10.98
C ASP A 377 26.38 7.51 10.30
N ARG A 378 26.46 6.36 10.99
CA ARG A 378 26.19 5.04 10.38
C ARG A 378 24.75 4.90 9.88
N MET A 379 23.79 5.55 10.54
CA MET A 379 22.36 5.51 10.19
C MET A 379 21.91 6.68 9.29
N ALA A 380 22.84 7.55 8.89
CA ALA A 380 22.55 8.66 7.99
C ALA A 380 21.91 8.14 6.69
N GLY A 381 20.70 8.60 6.39
CA GLY A 381 20.00 8.24 5.15
C GLY A 381 19.37 6.84 5.12
N PHE A 382 19.35 6.11 6.25
CA PHE A 382 18.84 4.74 6.30
C PHE A 382 17.33 4.62 5.98
N TYR A 383 16.51 5.53 6.50
CA TYR A 383 15.08 5.53 6.17
C TYR A 383 14.78 5.86 4.70
N ARG A 384 15.67 6.64 4.04
CA ARG A 384 15.59 6.84 2.60
C ARG A 384 15.82 5.53 1.84
N THR A 385 16.85 4.76 2.19
CA THR A 385 17.09 3.46 1.55
C THR A 385 15.97 2.47 1.86
N GLN A 386 15.35 2.54 3.04
CA GLN A 386 14.14 1.75 3.35
C GLN A 386 12.93 2.16 2.50
N TYR A 387 12.72 3.46 2.27
CA TYR A 387 11.69 3.93 1.33
C TYR A 387 11.94 3.38 -0.08
N GLU A 388 13.17 3.49 -0.58
CA GLU A 388 13.56 2.99 -1.89
C GLU A 388 13.44 1.46 -1.98
N GLU A 389 13.76 0.72 -0.90
CA GLU A 389 13.58 -0.74 -0.78
C GLU A 389 12.11 -1.14 -0.97
N ALA A 390 11.18 -0.52 -0.24
CA ALA A 390 9.75 -0.81 -0.34
C ALA A 390 9.16 -0.42 -1.71
N LEU A 391 9.59 0.72 -2.25
CA LEU A 391 9.18 1.22 -3.56
C LEU A 391 9.59 0.25 -4.68
N LEU A 392 10.87 -0.14 -4.72
CA LEU A 392 11.39 -1.07 -5.73
C LEU A 392 10.84 -2.49 -5.53
N PHE A 393 10.60 -2.90 -4.28
CA PHE A 393 9.94 -4.16 -4.00
C PHE A 393 8.52 -4.21 -4.60
N PHE A 394 7.69 -3.18 -4.38
CA PHE A 394 6.37 -3.13 -5.00
C PHE A 394 6.44 -3.03 -6.53
N ASP A 395 7.35 -2.21 -7.09
CA ASP A 395 7.57 -2.17 -8.55
C ASP A 395 7.91 -3.55 -9.09
N SER A 396 8.74 -4.34 -8.39
CA SER A 396 9.12 -5.68 -8.84
C SER A 396 7.94 -6.65 -8.95
N ILE A 397 6.90 -6.48 -8.12
CA ILE A 397 5.67 -7.27 -8.21
C ILE A 397 4.95 -7.01 -9.55
N ILE A 398 4.90 -5.75 -9.98
CA ILE A 398 4.26 -5.33 -11.23
C ILE A 398 5.18 -5.64 -12.43
N ARG A 399 6.41 -5.14 -12.37
CA ARG A 399 7.46 -5.24 -13.39
C ARG A 399 7.68 -6.68 -13.82
N PHE A 400 7.77 -7.60 -12.86
CA PHE A 400 8.02 -9.02 -13.14
C PHE A 400 6.76 -9.87 -13.02
N ASN A 401 5.57 -9.24 -13.04
CA ASN A 401 4.27 -9.90 -13.04
C ASN A 401 4.17 -11.03 -11.99
N GLN A 402 4.50 -10.71 -10.75
CA GLN A 402 4.49 -11.66 -9.65
C GLN A 402 3.05 -11.95 -9.18
N PRO A 403 2.80 -13.14 -8.62
CA PRO A 403 1.48 -13.47 -8.06
C PRO A 403 1.29 -12.74 -6.72
N LEU A 404 0.04 -12.43 -6.37
CA LEU A 404 -0.32 -11.56 -5.24
C LEU A 404 0.22 -12.03 -3.88
N GLN A 405 0.40 -13.34 -3.69
CA GLN A 405 0.98 -13.97 -2.50
C GLN A 405 2.40 -13.46 -2.22
N LYS A 406 3.13 -13.03 -3.25
CA LYS A 406 4.48 -12.47 -3.09
C LYS A 406 4.52 -11.13 -2.39
N LEU A 407 3.39 -10.44 -2.24
CA LEU A 407 3.28 -9.32 -1.30
C LEU A 407 3.56 -9.76 0.15
N VAL A 408 3.34 -11.03 0.47
CA VAL A 408 3.52 -11.62 1.80
C VAL A 408 4.81 -12.44 1.89
N ASP A 409 5.04 -13.38 0.98
CA ASP A 409 6.03 -14.45 1.14
C ASP A 409 7.23 -14.38 0.17
N ALA A 410 7.48 -13.23 -0.47
CA ALA A 410 8.64 -13.07 -1.34
C ALA A 410 9.96 -13.38 -0.62
N ASP A 411 10.91 -13.92 -1.38
CA ASP A 411 12.25 -14.33 -0.93
C ASP A 411 13.36 -13.49 -1.60
N TRP A 412 13.01 -12.27 -2.01
CA TRP A 412 13.93 -11.25 -2.54
C TRP A 412 13.67 -9.89 -1.87
N ALA A 413 14.64 -9.00 -2.01
CA ALA A 413 14.55 -7.59 -1.63
C ALA A 413 15.41 -6.73 -2.55
N PHE A 414 15.30 -5.41 -2.39
CA PHE A 414 16.22 -4.45 -3.00
C PHE A 414 17.13 -3.89 -1.93
N LEU A 415 18.40 -4.24 -1.96
CA LEU A 415 19.37 -3.87 -0.93
C LEU A 415 20.70 -3.47 -1.57
N ASN A 416 21.41 -2.55 -0.94
CA ASN A 416 22.82 -2.32 -1.20
C ASN A 416 23.69 -2.97 -0.11
N PRO A 417 25.02 -3.10 -0.29
CA PRO A 417 25.89 -3.75 0.70
C PRO A 417 25.84 -3.09 2.08
N HIS A 418 25.63 -1.77 2.15
CA HIS A 418 25.51 -1.05 3.42
C HIS A 418 24.25 -1.48 4.19
N GLN A 419 23.10 -1.54 3.51
CA GLN A 419 21.81 -1.92 4.10
C GLN A 419 21.78 -3.41 4.48
N ALA A 420 22.30 -4.29 3.62
CA ALA A 420 22.44 -5.71 3.94
C ALA A 420 23.32 -5.94 5.18
N GLY A 421 24.41 -5.17 5.32
CA GLY A 421 25.26 -5.18 6.51
C GLY A 421 24.59 -4.67 7.78
N ILE A 422 23.65 -3.72 7.69
CA ILE A 422 22.85 -3.25 8.84
C ILE A 422 21.85 -4.31 9.26
N TYR A 423 21.10 -4.89 8.31
CA TYR A 423 20.15 -5.96 8.58
C TYR A 423 20.80 -7.30 8.97
N ARG A 424 22.13 -7.42 8.83
CA ARG A 424 22.90 -8.66 9.04
C ARG A 424 22.44 -9.80 8.12
N LEU A 425 22.18 -9.47 6.86
CA LEU A 425 21.69 -10.44 5.87
C LEU A 425 22.81 -10.89 4.95
N SER A 426 22.92 -12.21 4.77
CA SER A 426 23.64 -12.80 3.64
C SER A 426 22.74 -12.75 2.41
N THR A 427 23.24 -12.15 1.34
CA THR A 427 22.47 -11.94 0.11
C THR A 427 23.27 -12.38 -1.11
N ALA A 428 22.57 -12.81 -2.16
CA ALA A 428 23.16 -13.11 -3.46
C ALA A 428 22.47 -12.26 -4.53
N ALA A 429 23.18 -11.92 -5.62
CA ALA A 429 22.54 -11.25 -6.75
C ALA A 429 21.37 -12.10 -7.28
N TYR A 430 20.28 -11.44 -7.68
CA TYR A 430 19.08 -12.12 -8.16
C TYR A 430 18.55 -11.47 -9.42
N THR A 431 18.00 -12.30 -10.31
CA THR A 431 17.38 -11.90 -11.57
C THR A 431 16.10 -12.70 -11.76
N PHE A 432 15.03 -12.03 -12.18
CA PHE A 432 13.82 -12.72 -12.61
C PHE A 432 13.98 -13.31 -14.01
N GLU A 433 13.30 -14.42 -14.26
CA GLU A 433 13.12 -14.93 -15.61
C GLU A 433 12.18 -14.00 -16.39
N GLY A 434 12.53 -13.68 -17.65
CA GLY A 434 11.70 -12.88 -18.53
C GLY A 434 12.44 -11.73 -19.22
N PRO A 435 11.71 -10.86 -19.94
CA PRO A 435 12.31 -9.74 -20.65
C PRO A 435 12.89 -8.72 -19.68
N GLU A 436 14.09 -8.23 -19.99
CA GLU A 436 14.68 -7.11 -19.25
C GLU A 436 13.85 -5.85 -19.52
N LEU A 437 13.19 -5.34 -18.49
CA LEU A 437 12.51 -4.05 -18.56
C LEU A 437 13.51 -2.92 -18.30
N PRO A 438 13.28 -1.70 -18.81
CA PRO A 438 14.19 -0.58 -18.60
C PRO A 438 14.40 -0.31 -17.11
N ALA A 439 15.61 0.07 -16.70
CA ALA A 439 15.83 0.46 -15.33
C ALA A 439 15.06 1.75 -15.01
N VAL A 440 14.63 1.87 -13.77
CA VAL A 440 13.87 3.01 -13.27
C VAL A 440 14.77 3.80 -12.35
N ASN A 441 14.89 5.10 -12.60
CA ASN A 441 15.46 5.99 -11.61
C ASN A 441 14.35 6.34 -10.61
N VAL A 442 14.49 5.97 -9.34
CA VAL A 442 13.45 6.24 -8.34
C VAL A 442 13.17 7.74 -8.13
N HIS A 443 14.07 8.63 -8.57
CA HIS A 443 13.89 10.08 -8.57
C HIS A 443 13.33 10.62 -9.89
N TYR A 444 13.42 9.87 -10.99
CA TYR A 444 12.92 10.25 -12.31
C TYR A 444 12.12 9.12 -12.94
N ARG A 445 10.83 9.37 -13.18
CA ARG A 445 9.90 8.39 -13.77
C ARG A 445 10.25 8.01 -15.22
N THR A 446 11.23 8.67 -15.83
CA THR A 446 11.71 8.46 -17.20
C THR A 446 13.09 7.77 -17.20
N ALA A 447 13.49 7.23 -18.36
CA ALA A 447 14.73 6.47 -18.51
C ALA A 447 15.98 7.24 -18.01
N HIS A 448 16.96 6.47 -17.52
CA HIS A 448 18.30 6.82 -17.05
C HIS A 448 18.75 8.28 -17.20
N HIS A 449 18.54 9.09 -16.17
CA HIS A 449 19.41 10.25 -15.93
C HIS A 449 20.69 9.79 -15.22
N ALA A 450 21.84 10.17 -15.78
CA ALA A 450 23.12 10.02 -15.11
C ALA A 450 23.15 10.93 -13.88
N ILE A 451 23.32 10.33 -12.70
CA ILE A 451 23.60 11.08 -11.48
C ILE A 451 25.04 11.58 -11.62
N ALA A 452 25.28 12.88 -11.43
CA ALA A 452 26.64 13.41 -11.44
C ALA A 452 27.44 12.83 -10.27
N ASP A 453 28.65 12.33 -10.55
CA ASP A 453 29.55 11.72 -9.56
C ASP A 453 29.78 12.66 -8.37
N GLY A 454 29.48 12.19 -7.16
CA GLY A 454 29.54 12.97 -5.92
C GLY A 454 30.12 12.20 -4.74
N ASN A 455 30.83 12.91 -3.85
CA ASN A 455 31.78 12.34 -2.86
C ASN A 455 31.21 11.49 -1.68
N TYR A 456 30.03 10.87 -1.77
CA TYR A 456 29.41 10.17 -0.62
C TYR A 456 28.57 8.93 -0.99
N GLU A 457 28.87 8.30 -2.12
CA GLU A 457 28.01 7.36 -2.82
C GLU A 457 27.81 5.98 -2.18
N TYR A 458 28.61 5.53 -1.19
CA TYR A 458 28.47 4.13 -0.76
C TYR A 458 27.21 3.85 0.09
N LYS A 459 26.74 4.80 0.90
CA LYS A 459 25.53 4.63 1.74
C LYS A 459 24.25 4.71 0.90
N HIS A 460 24.30 5.46 -0.18
CA HIS A 460 23.20 5.70 -1.13
C HIS A 460 23.44 5.00 -2.47
N ALA A 461 24.33 4.00 -2.49
CA ALA A 461 24.58 3.21 -3.69
C ALA A 461 23.24 2.64 -4.16
N PRO A 462 22.97 2.64 -5.49
CA PRO A 462 21.72 2.11 -6.03
C PRO A 462 21.43 0.73 -5.44
N LEU A 463 20.18 0.54 -5.01
CA LEU A 463 19.75 -0.72 -4.44
C LEU A 463 19.72 -1.78 -5.55
N GLY A 464 20.34 -2.94 -5.29
CA GLY A 464 20.34 -4.08 -6.19
C GLY A 464 19.25 -5.08 -5.81
N LEU A 465 18.69 -5.76 -6.80
CA LEU A 465 17.82 -6.91 -6.58
C LEU A 465 18.65 -8.07 -6.02
N VAL A 466 18.28 -8.56 -4.84
CA VAL A 466 19.01 -9.63 -4.15
C VAL A 466 18.09 -10.76 -3.70
N LYS A 467 18.61 -11.99 -3.75
CA LYS A 467 17.99 -13.17 -3.16
C LYS A 467 18.28 -13.17 -1.67
N LEU A 468 17.24 -13.42 -0.88
CA LEU A 468 17.33 -13.62 0.56
C LEU A 468 17.55 -15.11 0.84
N GLN A 469 18.41 -15.40 1.82
CA GLN A 469 18.58 -16.77 2.31
C GLN A 469 17.43 -17.10 3.28
N GLY A 470 16.76 -18.23 3.05
CA GLY A 470 15.60 -18.64 3.83
C GLY A 470 14.33 -17.83 3.54
N ARG A 471 13.32 -17.98 4.40
CA ARG A 471 12.00 -17.32 4.27
C ARG A 471 11.62 -16.43 5.44
N ASP A 472 12.51 -16.13 6.38
CA ASP A 472 12.18 -15.24 7.49
C ASP A 472 12.11 -13.76 7.06
N ARG A 473 12.82 -13.40 5.98
CA ARG A 473 12.82 -12.06 5.39
C ARG A 473 12.12 -12.03 4.04
N GLY A 474 11.76 -10.83 3.59
CA GLY A 474 11.11 -10.59 2.30
C GLY A 474 9.58 -10.62 2.37
N GLY A 475 8.93 -10.08 1.35
CA GLY A 475 7.52 -9.69 1.42
C GLY A 475 7.29 -8.54 2.40
N PHE A 476 6.18 -7.82 2.25
CA PHE A 476 5.91 -6.66 3.10
C PHE A 476 5.78 -7.00 4.59
N VAL A 477 5.40 -8.24 4.94
CA VAL A 477 5.26 -8.69 6.34
C VAL A 477 6.59 -8.59 7.11
N THR A 478 7.73 -8.83 6.45
CA THR A 478 9.05 -8.89 7.10
C THR A 478 10.10 -7.99 6.46
N LEU A 479 9.68 -7.07 5.59
CA LEU A 479 10.55 -6.06 5.01
C LEU A 479 10.96 -5.04 6.09
N GLY A 480 12.23 -4.65 6.12
CA GLY A 480 12.73 -3.65 7.07
C GLY A 480 11.92 -2.33 7.12
N PRO A 481 11.45 -1.78 5.98
CA PRO A 481 10.59 -0.58 5.94
C PRO A 481 9.31 -0.76 6.75
N THR A 482 8.63 -1.90 6.65
CA THR A 482 7.40 -2.21 7.41
C THR A 482 7.69 -2.32 8.90
N LEU A 483 8.78 -2.98 9.27
CA LEU A 483 9.19 -3.13 10.66
C LEU A 483 9.51 -1.76 11.30
N SER A 484 10.13 -0.86 10.53
CA SER A 484 10.34 0.55 10.92
C SER A 484 9.07 1.39 10.97
N LEU A 485 8.14 1.21 10.03
CA LEU A 485 6.87 1.94 9.96
C LEU A 485 5.97 1.61 11.16
N THR A 486 5.96 0.35 11.56
CA THR A 486 5.14 -0.18 12.63
C THR A 486 5.78 -0.03 14.01
N SER A 487 6.95 0.60 14.11
CA SER A 487 7.65 0.83 15.37
C SER A 487 7.69 2.32 15.74
N THR A 488 8.12 2.62 16.97
CA THR A 488 8.50 3.99 17.35
C THR A 488 10.01 4.16 17.22
N ASP A 489 10.52 5.38 17.31
CA ASP A 489 11.95 5.64 17.08
C ASP A 489 12.88 4.86 18.03
N ASN A 490 12.39 4.53 19.24
CA ASN A 490 13.21 3.91 20.29
C ASN A 490 12.71 2.53 20.77
N ARG A 491 11.58 2.02 20.27
CA ARG A 491 11.05 0.70 20.67
C ARG A 491 10.17 0.06 19.59
N THR A 492 10.14 -1.27 19.59
CA THR A 492 9.19 -2.08 18.81
C THR A 492 7.75 -1.87 19.27
N SER A 493 6.79 -2.30 18.46
CA SER A 493 5.38 -2.30 18.83
C SER A 493 4.67 -3.51 18.22
N PRO A 494 4.53 -4.62 18.99
CA PRO A 494 3.86 -5.84 18.52
C PRO A 494 2.44 -5.55 18.05
N ILE A 495 1.69 -4.74 18.81
CA ILE A 495 0.30 -4.39 18.51
C ILE A 495 0.19 -3.67 17.16
N ARG A 496 1.05 -2.67 16.90
CA ARG A 496 1.07 -1.97 15.62
C ARG A 496 1.44 -2.87 14.46
N ARG A 497 2.37 -3.82 14.65
CA ARG A 497 2.74 -4.82 13.64
C ARG A 497 1.55 -5.73 13.28
N GLY A 498 0.87 -6.26 14.30
CA GLY A 498 -0.32 -7.09 14.12
C GLY A 498 -1.45 -6.35 13.42
N VAL A 499 -1.80 -5.14 13.91
CA VAL A 499 -2.84 -4.29 13.29
C VAL A 499 -2.49 -3.97 11.84
N TRP A 500 -1.24 -3.61 11.55
CA TRP A 500 -0.81 -3.31 10.19
C TRP A 500 -1.00 -4.52 9.25
N ILE A 501 -0.72 -5.74 9.70
CA ILE A 501 -0.96 -6.95 8.90
C ILE A 501 -2.45 -7.18 8.69
N MET A 502 -3.27 -7.05 9.73
CA MET A 502 -4.73 -7.18 9.63
C MET A 502 -5.31 -6.19 8.60
N GLU A 503 -4.91 -4.91 8.67
CA GLU A 503 -5.47 -3.87 7.80
C GLU A 503 -4.87 -3.84 6.40
N ARG A 504 -3.54 -3.98 6.28
CA ARG A 504 -2.82 -3.79 5.02
C ARG A 504 -2.68 -5.08 4.22
N ILE A 505 -2.55 -6.23 4.88
CA ILE A 505 -2.43 -7.53 4.20
C ILE A 505 -3.80 -8.19 4.08
N LEU A 506 -4.54 -8.34 5.19
CA LEU A 506 -5.82 -9.07 5.20
C LEU A 506 -7.04 -8.20 4.86
N GLY A 507 -6.91 -6.87 4.89
CA GLY A 507 -8.01 -5.95 4.57
C GLY A 507 -9.11 -5.89 5.64
N GLU A 508 -8.80 -6.31 6.87
CA GLU A 508 -9.71 -6.26 8.01
C GLU A 508 -9.60 -4.89 8.70
N ASP A 509 -10.73 -4.21 8.80
CA ASP A 509 -10.83 -2.90 9.45
C ASP A 509 -11.06 -3.07 10.95
N LEU A 510 -10.12 -2.56 11.76
CA LEU A 510 -10.12 -2.70 13.21
C LEU A 510 -10.41 -1.35 13.86
N GLU A 511 -11.67 -1.12 14.23
CA GLU A 511 -12.05 0.05 15.01
C GLU A 511 -11.64 -0.14 16.48
N PRO A 512 -10.86 0.78 17.09
CA PRO A 512 -10.51 0.67 18.49
C PRO A 512 -11.77 0.81 19.37
N PRO A 513 -11.88 0.07 20.49
CA PRO A 513 -12.95 0.26 21.46
C PRO A 513 -13.02 1.71 21.98
N VAL A 514 -14.22 2.18 22.33
CA VAL A 514 -14.48 3.58 22.72
C VAL A 514 -13.77 4.00 24.02
N ASP A 515 -13.24 3.05 24.81
CA ASP A 515 -12.53 3.32 26.07
C ASP A 515 -11.29 2.43 26.22
N VAL A 516 -10.21 2.71 25.46
CA VAL A 516 -8.93 1.99 25.62
C VAL A 516 -8.26 2.41 26.93
N PRO A 517 -8.00 1.49 27.88
CA PRO A 517 -7.32 1.81 29.14
C PRO A 517 -5.90 2.33 28.92
N ASP A 518 -5.44 3.27 29.76
CA ASP A 518 -4.08 3.79 29.68
C ASP A 518 -3.02 2.71 30.04
N LEU A 519 -2.18 2.37 29.07
CA LEU A 519 -1.04 1.44 29.25
C LEU A 519 -0.04 1.98 30.27
N GLU A 520 0.16 3.29 30.34
CA GLU A 520 1.08 3.93 31.28
C GLU A 520 0.59 3.79 32.72
N ALA A 521 -0.73 3.87 32.94
CA ALA A 521 -1.35 3.58 34.22
C ALA A 521 -1.16 2.11 34.64
N THR A 522 -1.21 1.16 33.70
CA THR A 522 -0.98 -0.27 33.96
C THR A 522 0.46 -0.54 34.35
N GLN A 523 1.43 0.07 33.64
CA GLN A 523 2.86 -0.02 33.96
C GLN A 523 3.18 0.60 35.33
N LYS A 524 2.65 1.79 35.62
CA LYS A 524 2.76 2.44 36.95
C LYS A 524 2.15 1.59 38.05
N LYS A 525 1.06 0.87 37.79
CA LYS A 525 0.43 -0.04 38.76
C LYS A 525 1.29 -1.27 39.04
N ALA A 526 1.87 -1.90 38.01
CA ALA A 526 2.80 -3.03 38.17
C ALA A 526 4.03 -2.64 39.00
N GLN A 527 4.62 -1.48 38.70
CA GLN A 527 5.73 -0.90 39.46
C GLN A 527 5.35 -0.63 40.92
N ARG A 528 4.17 -0.06 41.19
CA ARG A 528 3.66 0.17 42.57
C ARG A 528 3.43 -1.13 43.34
N GLN A 529 3.22 -2.25 42.64
CA GLN A 529 3.02 -3.57 43.22
C GLN A 529 4.32 -4.38 43.34
N ASN A 530 5.47 -3.78 43.01
CA ASN A 530 6.78 -4.46 42.94
C ASN A 530 6.76 -5.72 42.05
N LEU A 531 5.94 -5.72 41.00
CA LEU A 531 5.95 -6.77 39.99
C LEU A 531 6.99 -6.40 38.92
N ASP A 532 8.02 -7.25 38.77
CA ASP A 532 9.07 -7.10 37.75
C ASP A 532 8.59 -7.73 36.42
N LEU A 533 7.59 -7.10 35.82
CA LEU A 533 7.02 -7.53 34.53
C LEU A 533 7.71 -6.81 33.38
N THR A 534 8.03 -7.56 32.34
CA THR A 534 8.49 -7.02 31.06
C THR A 534 7.38 -6.23 30.35
N ASP A 535 7.75 -5.31 29.45
CA ASP A 535 6.79 -4.56 28.63
C ASP A 535 5.84 -5.50 27.85
N ASN A 536 6.33 -6.67 27.43
CA ASN A 536 5.54 -7.68 26.74
C ASN A 536 4.50 -8.35 27.66
N GLU A 537 4.87 -8.66 28.90
CA GLU A 537 3.93 -9.21 29.89
C GLU A 537 2.86 -8.19 30.27
N ILE A 538 3.23 -6.91 30.38
CA ILE A 538 2.27 -5.81 30.60
C ILE A 538 1.28 -5.71 29.44
N LEU A 539 1.76 -5.78 28.20
CA LEU A 539 0.90 -5.76 27.01
C LEU A 539 -0.03 -6.98 26.95
N LYS A 540 0.46 -8.19 27.27
CA LYS A 540 -0.37 -9.40 27.34
C LYS A 540 -1.45 -9.31 28.42
N LEU A 541 -1.15 -8.71 29.57
CA LEU A 541 -2.15 -8.47 30.62
C LEU A 541 -3.20 -7.44 30.20
N HIS A 542 -2.81 -6.44 29.42
CA HIS A 542 -3.74 -5.45 28.88
C HIS A 542 -4.67 -6.07 27.84
N SER A 543 -4.13 -6.85 26.89
CA SER A 543 -4.92 -7.45 25.82
C SER A 543 -5.88 -8.55 26.29
N ALA A 544 -5.62 -9.14 27.46
CA ALA A 544 -6.50 -10.13 28.10
C ALA A 544 -7.77 -9.53 28.74
N GLN A 545 -7.93 -8.20 28.77
CA GLN A 545 -9.12 -7.56 29.33
C GLN A 545 -10.38 -7.83 28.50
N GLU A 546 -11.53 -7.91 29.18
CA GLU A 546 -12.84 -8.09 28.56
C GLU A 546 -13.12 -6.95 27.56
N GLY A 547 -13.53 -7.30 26.34
CA GLY A 547 -13.66 -6.36 25.21
C GLY A 547 -12.41 -6.26 24.31
N CYS A 548 -11.20 -6.25 24.88
CA CYS A 548 -9.95 -6.17 24.11
C CYS A 548 -9.57 -7.52 23.48
N ALA A 549 -9.80 -8.63 24.20
CA ALA A 549 -9.44 -9.98 23.74
C ALA A 549 -10.07 -10.36 22.38
N SER A 550 -11.24 -9.79 22.06
CA SER A 550 -11.98 -10.06 20.83
C SER A 550 -11.17 -9.74 19.56
N CYS A 551 -10.40 -8.66 19.56
CA CYS A 551 -9.53 -8.27 18.45
C CYS A 551 -8.10 -8.77 18.65
N HIS A 552 -7.62 -8.73 19.89
CA HIS A 552 -6.24 -9.11 20.21
C HIS A 552 -5.92 -10.59 19.95
N GLN A 553 -6.91 -11.49 19.95
CA GLN A 553 -6.71 -12.87 19.51
C GLN A 553 -6.18 -12.99 18.06
N TYR A 554 -6.42 -12.00 17.21
CA TYR A 554 -5.89 -11.93 15.84
C TYR A 554 -4.58 -11.15 15.77
N ILE A 555 -4.47 -10.06 16.55
CA ILE A 555 -3.37 -9.09 16.49
C ILE A 555 -2.13 -9.62 17.21
N ASP A 556 -2.29 -10.10 18.44
CA ASP A 556 -1.18 -10.42 19.35
C ASP A 556 -0.30 -11.55 18.81
N PRO A 557 -0.85 -12.70 18.37
CA PRO A 557 -0.02 -13.78 17.85
C PRO A 557 0.90 -13.29 16.72
N ILE A 558 0.35 -12.56 15.76
CA ILE A 558 1.07 -12.01 14.61
C ILE A 558 2.14 -11.00 15.07
N GLY A 559 1.73 -10.04 15.91
CA GLY A 559 2.58 -8.96 16.39
C GLY A 559 3.77 -9.45 17.19
N PHE A 560 3.53 -10.31 18.19
CA PHE A 560 4.58 -10.92 19.00
C PHE A 560 5.41 -11.92 18.20
N GLY A 561 4.82 -12.60 17.22
CA GLY A 561 5.55 -13.43 16.25
C GLY A 561 6.65 -12.70 15.48
N LEU A 562 6.52 -11.38 15.32
CA LEU A 562 7.50 -10.53 14.63
C LEU A 562 8.47 -9.82 15.58
N GLU A 563 8.35 -10.04 16.88
CA GLU A 563 9.27 -9.52 17.89
C GLU A 563 10.65 -10.20 17.87
N VAL A 564 10.98 -10.94 16.81
CA VAL A 564 12.35 -11.31 16.45
C VAL A 564 13.10 -10.18 15.75
N TYR A 565 12.42 -9.08 15.39
CA TYR A 565 13.00 -7.89 14.77
C TYR A 565 12.91 -6.65 15.66
N ASP A 566 13.95 -5.84 15.70
CA ASP A 566 13.99 -4.54 16.36
C ASP A 566 13.18 -3.47 15.61
N GLN A 567 13.18 -2.22 16.11
CA GLN A 567 12.46 -1.10 15.53
C GLN A 567 13.00 -0.61 14.18
N LEU A 568 14.17 -1.04 13.75
CA LEU A 568 14.78 -0.73 12.45
C LEU A 568 14.65 -1.91 11.46
N GLY A 569 14.08 -3.03 11.92
CA GLY A 569 14.00 -4.27 11.17
C GLY A 569 15.31 -5.06 11.14
N VAL A 570 16.21 -4.86 12.10
CA VAL A 570 17.38 -5.70 12.35
C VAL A 570 16.94 -6.89 13.22
N THR A 571 17.43 -8.09 12.94
CA THR A 571 17.12 -9.27 13.75
C THR A 571 17.75 -9.14 15.15
N ARG A 572 16.97 -9.45 16.19
CA ARG A 572 17.39 -9.36 17.60
C ARG A 572 17.44 -10.71 18.31
N ALA A 573 18.16 -10.75 19.44
CA ALA A 573 18.05 -11.84 20.39
C ALA A 573 16.77 -11.63 21.20
N SER A 574 15.79 -12.53 21.12
CA SER A 574 14.70 -12.49 22.10
C SER A 574 15.20 -13.11 23.40
N SER A 575 14.80 -12.56 24.55
CA SER A 575 15.12 -13.13 25.87
C SER A 575 14.49 -14.51 26.10
N GLU A 576 13.48 -14.87 25.30
CA GLU A 576 12.82 -16.18 25.30
C GLU A 576 13.47 -17.17 24.30
N ALA A 577 14.14 -16.67 23.25
CA ALA A 577 14.80 -17.49 22.25
C ALA A 577 16.13 -18.00 22.81
N GLY A 578 16.21 -19.30 23.00
CA GLY A 578 17.34 -19.96 23.65
C GLY A 578 17.10 -20.37 25.10
N ALA A 579 15.86 -20.38 25.60
CA ALA A 579 15.58 -20.98 26.91
C ALA A 579 15.95 -22.47 26.95
N ASN A 580 15.79 -23.18 25.82
CA ASN A 580 15.83 -24.64 25.71
C ASN A 580 17.06 -25.21 25.00
N GLY A 581 17.93 -24.37 24.40
CA GLY A 581 19.15 -24.85 23.71
C GLY A 581 20.35 -25.06 24.64
N GLU A 582 21.42 -25.66 24.12
CA GLU A 582 22.66 -25.93 24.87
C GLU A 582 23.24 -24.64 25.48
N LYS A 583 23.54 -24.68 26.78
CA LYS A 583 24.09 -23.53 27.53
C LYS A 583 25.58 -23.70 27.78
N LEU A 584 26.36 -22.76 27.26
CA LEU A 584 27.80 -22.62 27.53
C LEU A 584 28.03 -21.37 28.38
N ALA A 585 29.13 -21.34 29.15
CA ALA A 585 29.46 -20.20 30.00
C ALA A 585 30.62 -19.39 29.42
N TRP A 586 30.55 -18.07 29.58
CA TRP A 586 31.70 -17.18 29.46
C TRP A 586 31.89 -16.43 30.78
N SER A 587 33.14 -16.25 31.19
CA SER A 587 33.51 -15.75 32.52
C SER A 587 34.80 -14.93 32.46
N PRO A 588 35.16 -14.20 33.52
CA PRO A 588 36.38 -13.39 33.54
C PRO A 588 37.67 -14.14 33.18
N ALA A 589 37.72 -15.43 33.49
CA ALA A 589 38.88 -16.28 33.22
C ALA A 589 39.10 -16.56 31.72
N VAL A 590 38.05 -16.42 30.90
CA VAL A 590 38.08 -16.73 29.47
C VAL A 590 38.03 -15.50 28.56
N ILE A 591 37.86 -14.30 29.14
CA ILE A 591 37.77 -13.04 28.38
C ILE A 591 39.15 -12.39 28.28
N PRO A 592 39.69 -12.21 27.06
CA PRO A 592 40.98 -11.56 26.85
C PRO A 592 40.86 -10.02 26.89
N GLN A 593 41.95 -9.34 27.24
CA GLN A 593 42.05 -7.87 27.18
C GLN A 593 42.26 -7.33 25.75
N ALA A 594 42.77 -8.17 24.85
CA ALA A 594 42.88 -7.91 23.43
C ALA A 594 41.98 -8.90 22.66
N TRP A 595 41.66 -8.61 21.40
CA TRP A 595 40.92 -9.54 20.56
C TRP A 595 41.64 -10.89 20.47
N ALA A 596 40.97 -11.96 20.88
CA ALA A 596 41.45 -13.32 20.71
C ALA A 596 40.27 -14.28 20.49
N ASP A 597 40.54 -15.38 19.80
CA ASP A 597 39.59 -16.47 19.65
C ASP A 597 39.42 -17.22 20.98
N HIS A 598 38.17 -17.48 21.34
CA HIS A 598 37.82 -18.38 22.41
C HIS A 598 36.88 -19.48 21.88
N THR A 599 37.02 -20.69 22.41
CA THR A 599 36.41 -21.89 21.84
C THR A 599 35.61 -22.66 22.89
N TRP A 600 34.43 -23.12 22.51
CA TRP A 600 33.56 -23.98 23.28
C TRP A 600 33.18 -25.20 22.44
N THR A 601 33.23 -26.39 23.02
CA THR A 601 32.78 -27.63 22.37
C THR A 601 31.30 -27.82 22.64
N LEU A 602 30.52 -28.09 21.60
CA LEU A 602 29.10 -28.41 21.71
C LEU A 602 28.92 -29.88 22.07
N LYS A 603 28.04 -30.15 23.03
CA LYS A 603 27.66 -31.49 23.47
C LYS A 603 26.37 -31.97 22.84
N GLU A 604 25.48 -31.06 22.48
CA GLU A 604 24.21 -31.38 21.86
C GLU A 604 24.35 -31.46 20.34
N SER A 605 23.47 -32.24 19.72
CA SER A 605 23.42 -32.35 18.25
C SER A 605 22.80 -31.09 17.66
N LEU A 606 23.38 -30.58 16.58
CA LEU A 606 22.73 -29.58 15.73
C LEU A 606 21.72 -30.27 14.80
N THR A 607 20.61 -29.58 14.50
CA THR A 607 19.65 -30.02 13.48
C THR A 607 20.26 -29.90 12.09
N VAL A 608 20.21 -30.97 11.29
CA VAL A 608 20.78 -31.02 9.93
C VAL A 608 19.77 -31.58 8.91
N PRO A 609 19.53 -30.89 7.78
CA PRO A 609 19.82 -29.47 7.57
C PRO A 609 18.96 -28.61 8.50
N GLY A 610 19.49 -27.48 8.96
CA GLY A 610 18.74 -26.65 9.90
C GLY A 610 19.45 -25.36 10.25
N GLU A 611 18.66 -24.40 10.73
CA GLU A 611 19.19 -23.15 11.25
C GLU A 611 19.64 -23.33 12.71
N THR A 612 20.86 -22.92 13.01
CA THR A 612 21.41 -22.83 14.36
C THR A 612 21.60 -21.36 14.73
N ARG A 613 21.10 -20.98 15.90
CA ARG A 613 21.20 -19.62 16.46
C ARG A 613 22.08 -19.63 17.70
N ILE A 614 22.99 -18.66 17.80
CA ILE A 614 23.91 -18.54 18.93
C ILE A 614 23.69 -17.21 19.65
N TYR A 615 23.28 -17.27 20.90
CA TYR A 615 22.93 -16.12 21.73
C TYR A 615 24.04 -15.83 22.74
N PHE A 616 24.58 -14.61 22.81
CA PHE A 616 25.48 -14.20 23.90
C PHE A 616 24.73 -13.30 24.89
N ASN A 617 24.35 -13.89 26.03
CA ASN A 617 23.62 -13.20 27.08
C ASN A 617 24.56 -12.75 28.20
N TYR A 618 24.29 -11.57 28.75
CA TYR A 618 24.96 -11.02 29.92
C TYR A 618 24.22 -11.45 31.19
N THR A 619 24.94 -11.90 32.21
CA THR A 619 24.32 -12.22 33.51
C THR A 619 24.70 -11.23 34.60
N GLU A 620 25.98 -10.89 34.75
CA GLU A 620 26.50 -10.06 35.85
C GLU A 620 27.85 -9.42 35.50
N GLY A 621 28.23 -8.37 36.24
CA GLY A 621 29.52 -7.68 36.08
C GLY A 621 29.42 -6.16 35.88
N ALA A 622 30.50 -5.58 35.34
CA ALA A 622 30.60 -4.14 35.07
C ALA A 622 31.08 -3.80 33.65
N HIS A 623 31.61 -4.78 32.90
CA HIS A 623 32.20 -4.57 31.57
C HIS A 623 31.43 -5.37 30.50
N ARG A 624 31.33 -4.85 29.27
CA ARG A 624 30.76 -5.62 28.17
C ARG A 624 31.78 -6.57 27.54
N LEU A 625 31.28 -7.66 26.97
CA LEU A 625 32.01 -8.53 26.06
C LEU A 625 31.79 -8.04 24.63
N ASP A 626 32.82 -7.55 23.96
CA ASP A 626 32.80 -7.25 22.53
C ASP A 626 33.07 -8.53 21.73
N ILE A 627 32.33 -8.75 20.65
CA ILE A 627 32.36 -9.96 19.81
C ILE A 627 32.43 -9.51 18.34
N ARG A 628 33.31 -10.06 17.51
CA ARG A 628 33.39 -9.64 16.10
C ARG A 628 33.39 -10.76 15.06
N LYS A 629 33.58 -12.01 15.50
CA LYS A 629 33.65 -13.15 14.58
C LYS A 629 33.25 -14.44 15.27
N VAL A 630 32.13 -15.03 14.89
CA VAL A 630 31.66 -16.31 15.45
C VAL A 630 31.67 -17.39 14.38
N ARG A 631 32.12 -18.58 14.74
CA ARG A 631 32.30 -19.71 13.83
C ARG A 631 31.79 -21.00 14.45
N LEU A 632 31.12 -21.81 13.65
CA LEU A 632 30.84 -23.21 13.94
C LEU A 632 31.74 -24.07 13.06
N THR A 633 32.52 -24.95 13.67
CA THR A 633 33.46 -25.82 12.97
C THR A 633 33.21 -27.29 13.30
N ASN A 634 33.23 -28.13 12.27
CA ASN A 634 33.20 -29.58 12.40
C ASN A 634 33.98 -30.21 11.24
N GLY A 635 35.18 -30.72 11.53
CA GLY A 635 36.12 -31.16 10.49
C GLY A 635 36.44 -30.02 9.50
N ASP A 636 36.20 -30.27 8.21
CA ASP A 636 36.41 -29.29 7.14
C ASP A 636 35.22 -28.31 6.96
N CYS A 637 34.09 -28.55 7.64
CA CYS A 637 32.95 -27.63 7.58
C CYS A 637 33.17 -26.45 8.53
N VAL A 638 33.23 -25.23 7.97
CA VAL A 638 33.40 -23.99 8.72
C VAL A 638 32.29 -23.02 8.32
N LEU A 639 31.35 -22.78 9.23
CA LEU A 639 30.34 -21.74 9.10
C LEU A 639 30.81 -20.52 9.89
N ALA A 640 30.79 -19.34 9.29
CA ALA A 640 31.30 -18.13 9.92
C ALA A 640 30.36 -16.96 9.73
N ASP A 641 30.15 -16.21 10.80
CA ASP A 641 29.44 -14.95 10.81
C ASP A 641 30.33 -13.89 11.48
N ASN A 642 30.73 -12.89 10.70
CA ASN A 642 31.74 -11.89 11.07
C ASN A 642 31.11 -10.57 11.55
N HIS A 643 29.85 -10.58 11.98
CA HIS A 643 29.24 -9.36 12.49
C HIS A 643 29.74 -9.02 13.91
N PHE A 644 29.76 -7.71 14.19
CA PHE A 644 30.12 -7.19 15.51
C PHE A 644 28.91 -7.16 16.44
N GLY A 645 29.05 -7.72 17.64
CA GLY A 645 28.07 -7.69 18.72
C GLY A 645 28.72 -7.34 20.05
N PHE A 646 27.92 -7.04 21.07
CA PHE A 646 28.43 -6.84 22.43
C PHE A 646 27.39 -7.11 23.52
N THR A 647 27.82 -7.59 24.69
CA THR A 647 26.94 -7.88 25.84
C THR A 647 26.73 -6.64 26.77
N GLY A 648 25.80 -6.66 27.73
CA GLY A 648 25.68 -5.60 28.75
C GLY A 648 24.25 -5.23 29.17
N GLY A 649 24.11 -4.39 30.21
CA GLY A 649 22.83 -4.08 30.87
C GLY A 649 21.84 -3.18 30.11
N ALA A 650 22.19 -2.67 28.92
CA ALA A 650 21.36 -1.75 28.15
C ALA A 650 21.20 -2.12 26.66
N MET A 651 21.45 -3.37 26.26
CA MET A 651 21.29 -3.76 24.86
C MET A 651 20.94 -5.26 24.69
N GLN A 652 20.03 -5.56 23.74
CA GLN A 652 19.37 -6.87 23.56
C GLN A 652 19.84 -7.66 22.31
N ASP A 653 20.99 -7.39 21.69
CA ASP A 653 21.24 -7.87 20.31
C ASP A 653 22.54 -8.66 20.08
N ASN A 654 22.55 -9.93 20.49
CA ASN A 654 23.69 -10.85 20.33
C ASN A 654 23.29 -12.21 19.75
N VAL A 655 22.77 -12.26 18.51
CA VAL A 655 22.49 -13.53 17.81
C VAL A 655 23.34 -13.68 16.57
N TRP A 656 24.01 -14.82 16.44
CA TRP A 656 24.67 -15.27 15.22
C TRP A 656 23.87 -16.41 14.60
N PHE A 657 23.67 -16.33 13.29
CA PHE A 657 22.84 -17.27 12.53
C PHE A 657 23.72 -18.14 11.64
N PHE A 658 23.51 -19.44 11.70
CA PHE A 658 24.24 -20.42 10.90
C PHE A 658 23.25 -21.36 10.22
N GLN A 659 23.33 -21.45 8.90
CA GLN A 659 22.62 -22.46 8.13
C GLN A 659 23.51 -23.69 8.03
N VAL A 660 23.14 -24.77 8.71
CA VAL A 660 23.89 -26.03 8.70
C VAL A 660 23.50 -26.82 7.44
N PRO A 661 24.42 -27.02 6.49
CA PRO A 661 24.10 -27.65 5.20
C PRO A 661 23.67 -29.10 5.33
N GLU A 662 22.84 -29.57 4.40
CA GLU A 662 22.49 -30.98 4.27
C GLU A 662 23.75 -31.84 4.11
N GLY A 663 23.80 -32.98 4.81
CA GLY A 663 24.98 -33.87 4.81
C GLY A 663 26.09 -33.49 5.82
N SER A 664 25.92 -32.40 6.58
CA SER A 664 26.83 -32.08 7.68
C SER A 664 26.67 -33.06 8.86
N PRO A 665 27.71 -33.29 9.67
CA PRO A 665 27.55 -34.09 10.90
C PRO A 665 26.60 -33.39 11.89
N ALA A 666 25.78 -34.15 12.61
CA ALA A 666 24.91 -33.59 13.65
C ALA A 666 25.68 -33.28 14.95
N GLU A 667 26.71 -34.07 15.27
CA GLU A 667 27.50 -33.97 16.51
C GLU A 667 28.95 -33.56 16.25
N GLY A 668 29.66 -33.11 17.29
CA GLY A 668 31.10 -32.82 17.23
C GLY A 668 31.43 -31.38 16.79
N TRP A 669 30.45 -30.48 16.85
CA TRP A 669 30.63 -29.08 16.51
C TRP A 669 31.40 -28.31 17.58
N THR A 670 32.17 -27.34 17.12
CA THR A 670 32.95 -26.45 17.96
C THR A 670 32.57 -25.00 17.65
N LEU A 671 32.14 -24.27 18.68
CA LEU A 671 31.86 -22.84 18.62
C LEU A 671 33.14 -22.05 18.91
N THR A 672 33.57 -21.20 17.99
CA THR A 672 34.68 -20.25 18.20
C THR A 672 34.19 -18.83 18.05
N ALA A 673 34.44 -17.97 19.04
CA ALA A 673 34.16 -16.54 18.94
C ALA A 673 35.42 -15.70 19.19
N GLU A 674 35.65 -14.70 18.34
CA GLU A 674 36.68 -13.69 18.56
C GLU A 674 36.11 -12.59 19.45
N ILE A 675 36.65 -12.50 20.68
CA ILE A 675 36.07 -11.70 21.78
C ILE A 675 37.10 -10.79 22.45
N LYS A 676 36.62 -9.76 23.15
CA LYS A 676 37.42 -8.84 23.98
C LYS A 676 36.57 -8.22 25.10
N GLY A 677 37.16 -7.99 26.28
CA GLY A 677 36.52 -7.19 27.34
C GLY A 677 36.66 -5.66 27.13
N ASP A 678 35.57 -4.90 27.27
CA ASP A 678 35.54 -3.44 27.11
C ASP A 678 36.07 -2.73 28.37
N GLY A 679 37.39 -2.69 28.50
CA GLY A 679 38.08 -2.05 29.63
C GLY A 679 38.21 -2.92 30.88
N GLY A 680 37.80 -4.18 30.84
CA GLY A 680 37.95 -5.15 31.92
C GLY A 680 37.32 -6.51 31.60
N ASN A 681 37.62 -7.53 32.41
CA ASN A 681 37.10 -8.89 32.24
C ASN A 681 36.14 -9.29 33.39
N GLN A 682 35.69 -8.39 34.25
CA GLN A 682 34.89 -8.72 35.44
C GLN A 682 33.39 -8.96 35.15
N SER A 683 33.09 -9.67 34.06
CA SER A 683 31.72 -9.97 33.66
C SER A 683 31.57 -11.43 33.28
N SER A 684 30.36 -11.94 33.46
CA SER A 684 30.02 -13.31 33.09
C SER A 684 28.69 -13.34 32.33
N GLY A 685 28.45 -14.46 31.68
CA GLY A 685 27.22 -14.68 30.95
C GLY A 685 27.08 -16.08 30.39
N ILE A 686 25.98 -16.28 29.68
CA ILE A 686 25.59 -17.56 29.09
C ILE A 686 25.56 -17.40 27.58
N ILE A 687 26.19 -18.35 26.89
CA ILE A 687 26.00 -18.55 25.46
C ILE A 687 24.93 -19.62 25.31
N THR A 688 23.91 -19.37 24.51
CA THR A 688 22.93 -20.41 24.17
C THR A 688 23.07 -20.78 22.70
N VAL A 689 23.21 -22.07 22.41
CA VAL A 689 23.16 -22.62 21.05
C VAL A 689 21.81 -23.30 20.88
N SER A 690 21.01 -22.84 19.93
CA SER A 690 19.62 -23.25 19.78
C SER A 690 19.35 -23.65 18.33
N GLY A 691 18.79 -24.85 18.16
CA GLY A 691 18.26 -25.33 16.89
C GLY A 691 16.77 -24.96 16.70
N PRO A 692 16.17 -25.35 15.57
CA PRO A 692 14.75 -25.07 15.28
C PRO A 692 13.78 -25.73 16.27
N ASP A 693 14.18 -26.87 16.86
CA ASP A 693 13.38 -27.61 17.83
C ASP A 693 13.40 -26.97 19.23
N ASP A 694 14.38 -26.11 19.51
CA ASP A 694 14.58 -25.46 20.81
C ASP A 694 13.83 -24.12 20.94
N LEU A 695 13.06 -23.75 19.92
CA LEU A 695 12.31 -22.50 19.91
C LEU A 695 11.20 -22.51 20.97
N PRO A 696 10.91 -21.36 21.60
CA PRO A 696 9.88 -21.25 22.62
C PRO A 696 8.48 -21.64 22.09
N VAL A 697 7.53 -21.80 23.01
CA VAL A 697 6.13 -22.12 22.68
C VAL A 697 5.63 -21.14 21.61
N GLY A 698 5.26 -21.68 20.45
CA GLY A 698 4.82 -20.89 19.31
C GLY A 698 3.53 -20.11 19.58
N TYR A 699 3.23 -19.19 18.68
CA TYR A 699 2.01 -18.40 18.69
C TYR A 699 0.87 -19.19 18.04
N ARG A 700 -0.37 -18.99 18.52
CA ARG A 700 -1.57 -19.65 18.00
C ARG A 700 -2.50 -18.61 17.37
N LEU A 701 -2.88 -18.84 16.12
CA LEU A 701 -3.90 -18.06 15.43
C LEU A 701 -5.32 -18.55 15.78
N PRO A 702 -6.36 -17.73 15.56
CA PRO A 702 -7.75 -18.10 15.88
C PRO A 702 -8.29 -19.32 15.12
N ASN A 703 -7.70 -19.64 13.97
CA ASN A 703 -8.03 -20.87 13.23
C ASN A 703 -7.44 -22.15 13.88
N GLY A 704 -6.70 -22.00 14.99
CA GLY A 704 -6.10 -23.09 15.75
C GLY A 704 -4.66 -23.44 15.32
N ASN A 705 -4.20 -22.95 14.17
CA ASN A 705 -2.85 -23.21 13.67
C ASN A 705 -1.80 -22.46 14.51
N THR A 706 -0.61 -23.04 14.62
CA THR A 706 0.49 -22.47 15.40
C THR A 706 1.72 -22.23 14.54
N PHE A 707 2.50 -21.22 14.90
CA PHE A 707 3.77 -20.90 14.25
C PHE A 707 4.82 -20.44 15.26
N ARG A 708 6.09 -20.64 14.93
CA ARG A 708 7.26 -20.30 15.76
C ARG A 708 8.18 -19.30 15.10
N THR A 709 8.11 -19.16 13.79
CA THR A 709 9.00 -18.31 12.99
C THR A 709 8.22 -17.35 12.10
N PRO A 710 8.81 -16.20 11.70
CA PRO A 710 8.24 -15.34 10.67
C PRO A 710 7.98 -16.08 9.34
N ALA A 711 8.84 -17.02 8.96
CA ALA A 711 8.63 -17.87 7.79
C ALA A 711 7.34 -18.69 7.88
N GLU A 712 7.10 -19.35 9.02
CA GLU A 712 5.86 -20.11 9.26
C GLU A 712 4.63 -19.21 9.29
N LEU A 713 4.71 -18.03 9.93
CA LEU A 713 3.63 -17.03 9.91
C LEU A 713 3.27 -16.66 8.47
N LYS A 714 4.27 -16.30 7.65
CA LYS A 714 4.04 -15.95 6.25
C LYS A 714 3.41 -17.10 5.47
N GLN A 715 3.84 -18.34 5.73
CA GLN A 715 3.26 -19.53 5.12
C GLN A 715 1.80 -19.71 5.50
N LEU A 716 1.44 -19.54 6.78
CA LEU A 716 0.04 -19.59 7.23
C LEU A 716 -0.81 -18.48 6.63
N LEU A 717 -0.27 -17.26 6.49
CA LEU A 717 -0.98 -16.16 5.84
C LEU A 717 -1.31 -16.48 4.38
N VAL A 718 -0.36 -17.04 3.61
CA VAL A 718 -0.62 -17.38 2.21
C VAL A 718 -1.40 -18.67 2.01
N SER A 719 -1.47 -19.57 2.99
CA SER A 719 -2.27 -20.81 2.89
C SER A 719 -3.69 -20.63 3.41
N ASP A 720 -3.85 -20.03 4.58
CA ASP A 720 -5.11 -20.04 5.32
C ASP A 720 -5.91 -18.74 5.11
N TYR A 721 -5.23 -17.67 4.69
CA TYR A 721 -5.81 -16.34 4.50
C TYR A 721 -5.64 -15.81 3.08
N GLU A 722 -5.39 -16.70 2.11
CA GLU A 722 -5.19 -16.34 0.70
C GLU A 722 -6.37 -15.54 0.16
N ASP A 723 -7.59 -15.98 0.43
CA ASP A 723 -8.81 -15.33 -0.04
C ASP A 723 -8.93 -13.88 0.44
N GLN A 724 -8.61 -13.61 1.71
CA GLN A 724 -8.58 -12.25 2.26
C GLN A 724 -7.52 -11.38 1.58
N ILE A 725 -6.33 -11.94 1.33
CA ILE A 725 -5.24 -11.23 0.63
C ILE A 725 -5.68 -10.85 -0.79
N ILE A 726 -6.29 -11.80 -1.52
CA ILE A 726 -6.78 -11.57 -2.88
C ILE A 726 -7.92 -10.55 -2.89
N ASP A 727 -8.91 -10.68 -2.01
CA ASP A 727 -10.05 -9.77 -1.95
C ASP A 727 -9.62 -8.35 -1.55
N ASN A 728 -8.71 -8.21 -0.58
CA ASN A 728 -8.13 -6.93 -0.21
C ASN A 728 -7.40 -6.31 -1.41
N ALA A 729 -6.56 -7.07 -2.12
CA ALA A 729 -5.86 -6.57 -3.30
C ALA A 729 -6.82 -6.07 -4.39
N ILE A 730 -7.87 -6.85 -4.70
CA ILE A 730 -8.89 -6.44 -5.69
C ILE A 730 -9.55 -5.12 -5.26
N ARG A 731 -9.98 -5.03 -4.00
CA ARG A 731 -10.67 -3.84 -3.47
C ARG A 731 -9.77 -2.62 -3.44
N ARG A 732 -8.50 -2.75 -3.04
CA ARG A 732 -7.54 -1.65 -2.98
C ARG A 732 -7.21 -1.11 -4.36
N VAL A 733 -6.89 -2.00 -5.32
CA VAL A 733 -6.59 -1.59 -6.69
C VAL A 733 -7.82 -0.98 -7.37
N LEU A 734 -9.01 -1.58 -7.20
CA LEU A 734 -10.25 -1.04 -7.76
C LEU A 734 -10.60 0.33 -7.14
N SER A 735 -10.50 0.47 -5.81
CA SER A 735 -10.76 1.75 -5.13
C SER A 735 -9.83 2.86 -5.62
N TYR A 736 -8.53 2.55 -5.76
CA TYR A 736 -7.54 3.49 -6.28
C TYR A 736 -7.85 3.88 -7.74
N ALA A 737 -8.19 2.91 -8.61
CA ALA A 737 -8.53 3.19 -10.01
C ALA A 737 -9.80 4.05 -10.16
N LEU A 738 -10.78 3.84 -9.28
CA LEU A 738 -12.05 4.59 -9.27
C LEU A 738 -11.96 5.91 -8.50
N GLY A 739 -10.91 6.14 -7.71
CA GLY A 739 -10.79 7.33 -6.85
C GLY A 739 -11.93 7.44 -5.84
N ARG A 740 -12.44 6.31 -5.34
CA ARG A 740 -13.48 6.23 -4.31
C ARG A 740 -13.46 4.85 -3.64
N GLN A 741 -14.07 4.75 -2.47
CA GLN A 741 -14.25 3.45 -1.82
C GLN A 741 -15.11 2.53 -2.68
N THR A 742 -14.81 1.23 -2.69
CA THR A 742 -15.73 0.24 -3.25
C THR A 742 -17.04 0.19 -2.46
N GLU A 743 -18.14 0.13 -3.18
CA GLU A 743 -19.50 0.08 -2.67
C GLU A 743 -20.15 -1.28 -3.00
N PRO A 744 -21.33 -1.61 -2.43
CA PRO A 744 -22.05 -2.82 -2.80
C PRO A 744 -22.25 -2.98 -4.30
N VAL A 745 -22.51 -1.89 -5.04
CA VAL A 745 -22.67 -1.89 -6.50
C VAL A 745 -21.43 -2.38 -7.27
N ASP A 746 -20.25 -2.38 -6.64
CA ASP A 746 -19.01 -2.88 -7.25
C ASP A 746 -18.83 -4.40 -7.08
N ARG A 747 -19.63 -5.06 -6.24
CA ARG A 747 -19.51 -6.52 -5.99
C ARG A 747 -19.55 -7.37 -7.26
N PRO A 748 -20.41 -7.11 -8.27
CA PRO A 748 -20.39 -7.89 -9.51
C PRO A 748 -19.05 -7.76 -10.24
N ALA A 749 -18.46 -6.56 -10.27
CA ALA A 749 -17.13 -6.34 -10.84
C ALA A 749 -16.04 -7.07 -10.04
N ILE A 750 -16.07 -6.99 -8.70
CA ILE A 750 -15.12 -7.67 -7.82
C ILE A 750 -15.16 -9.19 -8.04
N ARG A 751 -16.37 -9.79 -8.08
CA ARG A 751 -16.55 -11.23 -8.35
C ARG A 751 -15.97 -11.63 -9.70
N LEU A 752 -16.25 -10.84 -10.74
CA LEU A 752 -15.74 -11.11 -12.08
C LEU A 752 -14.21 -10.98 -12.15
N ILE A 753 -13.63 -9.94 -11.54
CA ILE A 753 -12.18 -9.76 -11.47
C ILE A 753 -11.54 -10.99 -10.80
N ARG A 754 -12.05 -11.41 -9.63
CA ARG A 754 -11.55 -12.58 -8.91
C ARG A 754 -11.58 -13.85 -9.77
N GLU A 755 -12.69 -14.10 -10.47
CA GLU A 755 -12.83 -15.24 -11.38
C GLU A 755 -11.82 -15.19 -12.53
N GLN A 756 -11.56 -14.02 -13.12
CA GLN A 756 -10.64 -13.89 -14.24
C GLN A 756 -9.17 -14.02 -13.82
N ILE A 757 -8.79 -13.47 -12.66
CA ILE A 757 -7.40 -13.53 -12.19
C ILE A 757 -7.04 -14.89 -11.60
N SER A 758 -7.99 -15.67 -11.08
CA SER A 758 -7.72 -17.04 -10.60
C SER A 758 -7.24 -17.95 -11.74
N ARG A 759 -7.78 -17.76 -12.95
CA ARG A 759 -7.33 -18.45 -14.19
C ARG A 759 -5.95 -18.01 -14.67
N LYS A 760 -5.42 -16.93 -14.10
CA LYS A 760 -4.11 -16.35 -14.41
C LYS A 760 -3.22 -16.36 -13.16
N GLU A 761 -3.35 -17.37 -12.29
CA GLU A 761 -2.51 -17.56 -11.10
C GLU A 761 -2.40 -16.33 -10.18
N TYR A 762 -3.46 -15.53 -10.08
CA TYR A 762 -3.50 -14.33 -9.24
C TYR A 762 -2.36 -13.33 -9.52
N ARG A 763 -1.94 -13.23 -10.78
CA ARG A 763 -0.86 -12.34 -11.21
C ARG A 763 -1.25 -10.87 -11.06
N PHE A 764 -0.33 -10.02 -10.58
CA PHE A 764 -0.64 -8.61 -10.35
C PHE A 764 -1.03 -7.86 -11.63
N ASN A 765 -0.38 -8.14 -12.77
CA ASN A 765 -0.76 -7.46 -14.03
C ASN A 765 -2.12 -7.95 -14.54
N ALA A 766 -2.51 -9.19 -14.24
CA ALA A 766 -3.87 -9.66 -14.51
C ALA A 766 -4.90 -8.87 -13.71
N LEU A 767 -4.63 -8.58 -12.43
CA LEU A 767 -5.49 -7.72 -11.63
C LEU A 767 -5.64 -6.31 -12.23
N LEU A 768 -4.53 -5.68 -12.62
CA LEU A 768 -4.57 -4.36 -13.28
C LEU A 768 -5.36 -4.39 -14.60
N GLU A 769 -5.16 -5.40 -15.43
CA GLU A 769 -5.92 -5.61 -16.67
C GLU A 769 -7.43 -5.73 -16.42
N GLU A 770 -7.84 -6.58 -15.47
CA GLU A 770 -9.25 -6.86 -15.22
C GLU A 770 -9.96 -5.69 -14.50
N VAL A 771 -9.24 -4.89 -13.70
CA VAL A 771 -9.77 -3.63 -13.16
C VAL A 771 -10.07 -2.63 -14.28
N VAL A 772 -9.18 -2.47 -15.26
CA VAL A 772 -9.42 -1.59 -16.42
C VAL A 772 -10.57 -2.08 -17.29
N LEU A 773 -10.77 -3.40 -17.38
CA LEU A 773 -11.88 -4.02 -18.12
C LEU A 773 -13.19 -4.07 -17.35
N SER A 774 -13.20 -3.62 -16.09
CA SER A 774 -14.37 -3.71 -15.23
C SER A 774 -15.44 -2.69 -15.62
N PHE A 775 -16.70 -3.08 -15.39
CA PHE A 775 -17.84 -2.20 -15.66
C PHE A 775 -17.72 -0.79 -15.03
N PRO A 776 -17.41 -0.62 -13.72
CA PRO A 776 -17.32 0.71 -13.12
C PRO A 776 -16.16 1.56 -13.67
N PHE A 777 -15.13 0.94 -14.25
CA PHE A 777 -14.05 1.68 -14.90
C PHE A 777 -14.42 2.16 -16.32
N LEU A 778 -15.24 1.37 -17.03
CA LEU A 778 -15.64 1.64 -18.41
C LEU A 778 -16.94 2.46 -18.53
N HIS A 779 -17.68 2.64 -17.44
CA HIS A 779 -18.98 3.32 -17.46
C HIS A 779 -19.02 4.49 -16.45
N LYS A 780 -20.00 5.37 -16.65
CA LYS A 780 -20.33 6.48 -15.76
C LYS A 780 -21.84 6.66 -15.62
#